data_AF-A0A8J2QFA9-F1
#
_entry.id   AF-A0A8J2QFA9-F1
#
_cell.length_a   1.000
_cell.length_b   1.000
_cell.length_c   1.000
_cell.angle_alpha   90.00
_cell.angle_beta   90.00
_cell.angle_gamma   90.00
#
_symmetry.space_group_name_H-M   'P 1'
#
loop_
_entity.id
_entity.type
_entity.pdbx_description
1 polymer ?
#
loop_
_entity_poly.entity_id
_entity_poly.type
_entity_poly.pdbx_seq_one_letter_code
_entity_poly.pdbx_strand_id
1 'polypeptide(L)'
;MSSSSHYSIIVLCCFIISVFGKNCFWNSQCAFNHFSSKTPYNCIRGDLRDSFVKVKGCEPISVWGLIRHGKRTPGIDFLYQIREAVTFKDYIVDSFNKGNSFLCAQDVENIKNWFDERKVFERVQSLTEEGYQELFGIGKRLKETFKEFLRDLGNSSYRIRSAYGPWVENGAEAFVKGLSDIPIYVEPAYPSNDIIAPYESCPNFLKEVRDNPDTYYEASKYKQSEEFQASKAQIQKRMAIEYNLTNKNVTSLYDLCRYSWSGIDSKPSPWCALFTLEDLIVNEYHGDLRHYYRNGPGNRYSEIFGRLPLSNLYETFENVKSGGNMKMTIYFSHATMMDMVYSALGWFTDKEPLTHAYRNPRRKWKSSKLGAFAANLIVVLHRCLEDNKEDYKVTYYINEEAVTSVCSDGICCEPVSIWGIYRHGKREPGVKFAESMKQALPIRNYITASYKKGRSSLCAQDVENLQNWELNHNILNGKSDLTEEGRKEMIGLSKRLKEVFPDLLSNLRHGDYSFRSASGFWIEKSIQHFVKSLGEDLTIEKVKDADVMAPYATCGSYQKDVQRNPNIYAEAEKYMQHSEYLATKDRIQRRTGIDYTLTDDNITALYDLCRYTWSAVDNKFSPWCALFTKDDLEVLEYIQDLKHYYRNGYGTSVNELFGRVPLANLLESFENVKKGHGKKIVTYVTHATMLDQIYTALGLFKDTAKLNGLNRDRERKWRTSKLSVFSANLIAVLNRRVLRLLRCTNNSEDYNVVFYLNEEPMRSICEEGVCSWREFENKLRPFINTTIDFCEFRSEPY
;
A
#
# COMPACT_ATOMS: atom_id res chain seq x y z
N MET A 1 34.90 78.19 -0.52
CA MET A 1 35.30 77.42 -1.71
C MET A 1 35.63 76.01 -1.23
N SER A 2 34.68 75.09 -1.35
CA SER A 2 34.83 73.72 -0.84
C SER A 2 35.21 72.75 -1.97
N SER A 3 36.03 71.77 -1.61
CA SER A 3 36.58 70.71 -2.45
C SER A 3 35.54 69.65 -2.80
N SER A 4 35.44 69.27 -4.08
CA SER A 4 34.69 68.12 -4.56
C SER A 4 35.63 66.98 -4.94
N SER A 5 35.50 65.84 -4.23
CA SER A 5 36.13 64.57 -4.59
C SER A 5 35.10 63.70 -5.29
N HIS A 6 35.34 63.34 -6.56
CA HIS A 6 34.50 62.41 -7.31
C HIS A 6 34.93 60.96 -7.04
N TYR A 7 34.03 60.17 -6.44
CA TYR A 7 34.15 58.71 -6.40
C TYR A 7 33.31 58.09 -7.53
N SER A 8 33.95 57.34 -8.42
CA SER A 8 33.28 56.50 -9.42
C SER A 8 32.74 55.23 -8.76
N ILE A 9 31.42 55.06 -8.77
CA ILE A 9 30.74 53.83 -8.33
C ILE A 9 30.66 52.88 -9.52
N ILE A 10 31.40 51.77 -9.47
CA ILE A 10 31.22 50.63 -10.37
C ILE A 10 30.01 49.84 -9.87
N VAL A 11 28.89 49.93 -10.59
CA VAL A 11 27.70 49.11 -10.35
C VAL A 11 27.94 47.73 -10.97
N LEU A 12 28.30 46.76 -10.13
CA LEU A 12 28.34 45.34 -10.50
C LEU A 12 26.88 44.83 -10.52
N CYS A 13 26.26 44.80 -11.70
CA CYS A 13 24.99 44.10 -11.90
C CYS A 13 25.22 42.59 -11.78
N CYS A 14 25.17 42.06 -10.55
CA CYS A 14 24.97 40.63 -10.32
C CYS A 14 23.55 40.27 -10.77
N PHE A 15 23.43 39.69 -11.97
CA PHE A 15 22.25 38.92 -12.33
C PHE A 15 22.13 37.75 -11.36
N ILE A 16 21.25 37.88 -10.37
CA ILE A 16 20.81 36.77 -9.53
C ILE A 16 19.98 35.87 -10.45
N ILE A 17 20.60 34.83 -10.99
CA ILE A 17 19.89 33.70 -11.59
C ILE A 17 19.14 33.04 -10.44
N SER A 18 17.83 33.20 -10.40
CA SER A 18 16.95 32.45 -9.52
C SER A 18 17.02 30.98 -9.89
N VAL A 19 17.86 30.23 -9.17
CA VAL A 19 17.86 28.77 -9.26
C VAL A 19 16.59 28.28 -8.58
N PHE A 20 15.53 28.06 -9.37
CA PHE A 20 14.36 27.30 -8.92
C PHE A 20 14.87 25.97 -8.33
N GLY A 21 14.64 25.73 -7.03
CA GLY A 21 14.96 24.47 -6.38
C GLY A 21 14.24 23.31 -7.07
N LYS A 22 14.98 22.50 -7.84
CA LYS A 22 14.45 21.33 -8.55
C LYS A 22 14.45 20.15 -7.58
N ASN A 23 13.27 19.57 -7.32
CA ASN A 23 13.15 18.34 -6.54
C ASN A 23 14.03 17.23 -7.13
N CYS A 24 14.92 16.64 -6.32
CA CYS A 24 15.77 15.52 -6.74
C CYS A 24 15.00 14.20 -6.72
N PHE A 25 15.03 13.49 -7.85
CA PHE A 25 14.48 12.14 -7.95
C PHE A 25 15.25 11.15 -7.06
N TRP A 26 16.58 11.28 -6.98
CA TRP A 26 17.41 10.41 -6.13
C TRP A 26 17.02 10.41 -4.64
N ASN A 27 16.48 11.54 -4.14
CA ASN A 27 16.14 11.71 -2.72
C ASN A 27 14.65 11.46 -2.43
N SER A 28 13.83 11.14 -3.44
CA SER A 28 12.43 10.80 -3.19
C SER A 28 12.35 9.39 -2.59
N GLN A 29 11.71 9.27 -1.42
CA GLN A 29 11.41 7.95 -0.86
C GLN A 29 10.47 7.22 -1.82
N CYS A 30 10.81 5.95 -2.11
CA CYS A 30 10.31 5.08 -3.18
C CYS A 30 8.87 5.33 -3.69
N ALA A 31 8.73 5.51 -5.01
CA ALA A 31 7.45 5.43 -5.70
C ALA A 31 7.56 4.85 -7.14
N PHE A 32 8.29 3.75 -7.37
CA PHE A 32 8.51 3.25 -8.74
C PHE A 32 8.08 1.81 -8.97
N ASN A 33 6.77 1.64 -9.22
CA ASN A 33 6.14 0.36 -9.57
C ASN A 33 5.37 0.39 -10.92
N HIS A 34 5.45 1.50 -11.67
CA HIS A 34 4.68 1.72 -12.91
C HIS A 34 5.46 1.36 -14.18
N PHE A 35 5.99 0.14 -14.27
CA PHE A 35 6.80 -0.32 -15.40
C PHE A 35 6.09 -1.29 -16.36
N SER A 36 4.76 -1.37 -16.26
CA SER A 36 3.97 -2.36 -17.01
C SER A 36 4.56 -3.77 -16.79
N SER A 37 4.53 -4.68 -17.76
CA SER A 37 5.04 -6.05 -17.61
C SER A 37 6.57 -6.17 -17.40
N LYS A 38 7.28 -5.06 -17.21
CA LYS A 38 8.71 -4.99 -16.89
C LYS A 38 8.97 -4.53 -15.45
N THR A 39 7.93 -4.47 -14.62
CA THR A 39 8.06 -4.24 -13.18
C THR A 39 8.91 -5.36 -12.54
N PRO A 40 9.92 -5.01 -11.72
CA PRO A 40 10.69 -5.98 -10.92
C PRO A 40 9.79 -6.77 -9.97
N TYR A 41 10.13 -8.02 -9.70
CA TYR A 41 9.26 -8.88 -8.88
C TYR A 41 9.15 -8.40 -7.43
N ASN A 42 10.25 -7.90 -6.86
CA ASN A 42 10.29 -7.38 -5.48
C ASN A 42 9.31 -6.22 -5.23
N CYS A 43 8.87 -5.52 -6.27
CA CYS A 43 7.91 -4.42 -6.15
C CYS A 43 6.47 -4.87 -5.92
N ILE A 44 6.14 -6.13 -6.26
CA ILE A 44 4.76 -6.63 -6.33
C ILE A 44 4.56 -7.98 -5.65
N ARG A 45 5.63 -8.66 -5.25
CA ARG A 45 5.55 -9.96 -4.57
C ARG A 45 5.13 -9.81 -3.11
N GLY A 46 4.38 -10.80 -2.64
CA GLY A 46 4.24 -11.09 -1.22
C GLY A 46 5.37 -11.98 -0.71
N ASP A 47 5.09 -12.64 0.40
CA ASP A 47 5.90 -13.73 0.90
C ASP A 47 5.02 -14.96 1.13
N LEU A 48 5.27 -16.03 0.38
CA LEU A 48 4.45 -17.24 0.45
C LEU A 48 4.46 -17.86 1.86
N ARG A 49 5.48 -17.61 2.67
CA ARG A 49 5.59 -18.13 4.04
C ARG A 49 4.64 -17.41 4.99
N ASP A 50 4.38 -16.14 4.70
CA ASP A 50 3.48 -15.28 5.48
C ASP A 50 2.04 -15.33 4.93
N SER A 51 1.89 -15.57 3.63
CA SER A 51 0.59 -15.59 2.95
C SER A 51 -0.06 -16.96 2.91
N PHE A 52 0.71 -18.06 3.09
CA PHE A 52 0.17 -19.41 3.05
C PHE A 52 -0.98 -19.63 4.03
N VAL A 53 -2.11 -20.05 3.48
CA VAL A 53 -3.34 -20.28 4.23
C VAL A 53 -3.33 -21.71 4.76
N LYS A 54 -3.14 -21.87 6.08
CA LYS A 54 -3.30 -23.14 6.77
C LYS A 54 -4.80 -23.43 6.96
N VAL A 55 -5.36 -24.22 6.06
CA VAL A 55 -6.78 -24.60 6.13
C VAL A 55 -6.98 -25.60 7.27
N LYS A 56 -7.83 -25.24 8.24
CA LYS A 56 -8.06 -26.06 9.44
C LYS A 56 -8.64 -27.43 9.10
N GLY A 57 -8.09 -28.48 9.71
CA GLY A 57 -8.50 -29.87 9.46
C GLY A 57 -8.04 -30.41 8.11
N CYS A 58 -7.19 -29.67 7.39
CA CYS A 58 -6.70 -30.05 6.08
C CYS A 58 -5.17 -30.06 6.02
N GLU A 59 -4.63 -30.84 5.10
CA GLU A 59 -3.21 -30.87 4.75
C GLU A 59 -3.02 -30.64 3.24
N PRO A 60 -1.96 -29.93 2.82
CA PRO A 60 -1.64 -29.77 1.42
C PRO A 60 -1.18 -31.11 0.83
N ILE A 61 -1.76 -31.49 -0.30
CA ILE A 61 -1.49 -32.76 -0.99
C ILE A 61 -0.98 -32.60 -2.43
N SER A 62 -1.18 -31.44 -3.06
CA SER A 62 -0.60 -31.11 -4.36
C SER A 62 -0.41 -29.61 -4.54
N VAL A 63 0.69 -29.22 -5.19
CA VAL A 63 0.97 -27.83 -5.57
C VAL A 63 1.12 -27.76 -7.08
N TRP A 64 0.37 -26.85 -7.71
CA TRP A 64 0.48 -26.53 -9.12
C TRP A 64 0.94 -25.08 -9.28
N GLY A 65 1.87 -24.80 -10.20
CA GLY A 65 2.41 -23.46 -10.40
C GLY A 65 2.60 -23.11 -11.87
N LEU A 66 2.25 -21.88 -12.23
CA LEU A 66 2.65 -21.23 -13.48
C LEU A 66 3.46 -19.99 -13.13
N ILE A 67 4.74 -19.99 -13.50
CA ILE A 67 5.72 -18.99 -13.10
C ILE A 67 6.28 -18.33 -14.36
N ARG A 68 6.21 -17.02 -14.46
CA ARG A 68 6.90 -16.29 -15.52
C ARG A 68 8.40 -16.34 -15.28
N HIS A 69 9.20 -16.38 -16.34
CA HIS A 69 10.64 -16.09 -16.24
C HIS A 69 10.94 -14.80 -15.43
N GLY A 70 12.08 -14.80 -14.74
CA GLY A 70 12.59 -13.66 -13.99
C GLY A 70 13.07 -12.54 -14.91
N LYS A 71 13.64 -11.50 -14.31
CA LYS A 71 14.21 -10.38 -15.05
C LYS A 71 15.25 -10.85 -16.08
N ARG A 72 15.13 -10.30 -17.28
CA ARG A 72 16.02 -10.60 -18.41
C ARG A 72 16.45 -9.32 -19.10
N THR A 73 17.55 -9.40 -19.85
CA THR A 73 17.97 -8.33 -20.76
C THR A 73 16.95 -8.12 -21.88
N PRO A 74 16.93 -6.92 -22.51
CA PRO A 74 16.00 -6.60 -23.60
C PRO A 74 16.08 -7.59 -24.77
N GLY A 75 15.02 -7.64 -25.59
CA GLY A 75 15.08 -8.30 -26.91
C GLY A 75 15.79 -7.42 -27.94
N ILE A 76 16.16 -7.99 -29.10
CA ILE A 76 16.92 -7.29 -30.16
C ILE A 76 16.30 -5.93 -30.51
N ASP A 77 14.99 -5.88 -30.80
CA ASP A 77 14.33 -4.64 -31.23
C ASP A 77 14.34 -3.54 -30.16
N PHE A 78 14.20 -3.93 -28.88
CA PHE A 78 14.26 -3.00 -27.76
C PHE A 78 15.70 -2.55 -27.49
N LEU A 79 16.68 -3.43 -27.72
CA LEU A 79 18.09 -3.11 -27.49
C LEU A 79 18.54 -1.94 -28.35
N TYR A 80 18.20 -1.93 -29.64
CA TYR A 80 18.55 -0.82 -30.55
C TYR A 80 17.92 0.50 -30.10
N GLN A 81 16.66 0.45 -29.67
CA GLN A 81 15.94 1.63 -29.18
C GLN A 81 16.55 2.18 -27.88
N ILE A 82 16.94 1.30 -26.96
CA ILE A 82 17.58 1.69 -25.71
C ILE A 82 18.98 2.25 -26.00
N ARG A 83 19.74 1.70 -26.96
CA ARG A 83 21.04 2.27 -27.38
C ARG A 83 20.90 3.68 -27.96
N GLU A 84 19.89 3.90 -28.81
CA GLU A 84 19.53 5.26 -29.27
C GLU A 84 19.18 6.17 -28.08
N ALA A 85 18.43 5.68 -27.09
CA ALA A 85 18.04 6.49 -25.95
C ALA A 85 19.23 6.92 -25.06
N VAL A 86 20.28 6.09 -24.96
CA VAL A 86 21.49 6.41 -24.20
C VAL A 86 22.23 7.62 -24.79
N THR A 87 22.13 7.88 -26.10
CA THR A 87 22.81 9.03 -26.71
C THR A 87 22.29 10.37 -26.20
N PHE A 88 21.10 10.42 -25.56
CA PHE A 88 20.61 11.63 -24.90
C PHE A 88 21.42 12.04 -23.67
N LYS A 89 22.29 11.17 -23.14
CA LYS A 89 23.14 11.42 -21.98
C LYS A 89 23.91 12.74 -22.12
N ASP A 90 24.65 12.88 -23.22
CA ASP A 90 25.54 14.03 -23.42
C ASP A 90 24.75 15.33 -23.58
N TYR A 91 23.60 15.28 -24.25
CA TYR A 91 22.69 16.42 -24.38
C TYR A 91 22.10 16.86 -23.03
N ILE A 92 21.74 15.91 -22.15
CA ILE A 92 21.23 16.21 -20.80
C ILE A 92 22.33 16.88 -19.96
N VAL A 93 23.55 16.34 -20.00
CA VAL A 93 24.69 16.87 -19.25
C VAL A 93 25.09 18.26 -19.74
N ASP A 94 25.15 18.47 -21.06
CA ASP A 94 25.44 19.78 -21.66
C ASP A 94 24.38 20.82 -21.31
N SER A 95 23.09 20.45 -21.38
CA SER A 95 21.99 21.35 -20.99
C SER A 95 22.05 21.73 -19.50
N PHE A 96 22.45 20.81 -18.63
CA PHE A 96 22.67 21.09 -17.22
C PHE A 96 23.83 22.05 -16.99
N ASN A 97 24.97 21.83 -17.66
CA ASN A 97 26.14 22.70 -17.57
C ASN A 97 25.85 24.13 -18.06
N LYS A 98 24.93 24.28 -19.02
CA LYS A 98 24.44 25.58 -19.52
C LYS A 98 23.41 26.25 -18.59
N GLY A 99 23.01 25.60 -17.49
CA GLY A 99 22.01 26.10 -16.54
C GLY A 99 20.55 25.93 -16.97
N ASN A 100 20.29 25.20 -18.06
CA ASN A 100 18.96 25.07 -18.67
C ASN A 100 18.18 23.84 -18.19
N SER A 101 18.87 22.82 -17.66
CA SER A 101 18.25 21.55 -17.21
C SER A 101 17.30 21.73 -16.04
N PHE A 102 16.15 21.05 -16.05
CA PHE A 102 15.19 20.96 -14.93
C PHE A 102 15.40 19.74 -14.02
N LEU A 103 16.44 18.95 -14.27
CA LEU A 103 16.92 17.93 -13.35
C LEU A 103 17.77 18.56 -12.24
N CYS A 104 17.78 17.94 -11.06
CA CYS A 104 18.68 18.38 -10.00
C CYS A 104 20.12 17.89 -10.26
N ALA A 105 21.10 18.53 -9.63
CA ALA A 105 22.52 18.22 -9.83
C ALA A 105 22.86 16.74 -9.58
N GLN A 106 22.27 16.13 -8.54
CA GLN A 106 22.49 14.73 -8.21
C GLN A 106 21.96 13.78 -9.29
N ASP A 107 20.79 14.07 -9.87
CA ASP A 107 20.20 13.24 -10.92
C ASP A 107 21.05 13.27 -12.20
N VAL A 108 21.57 14.45 -12.55
CA VAL A 108 22.48 14.62 -13.70
C VAL A 108 23.81 13.92 -13.46
N GLU A 109 24.39 14.04 -12.26
CA GLU A 109 25.63 13.36 -11.91
C GLU A 109 25.45 11.82 -11.93
N ASN A 110 24.28 11.32 -11.50
CA ASN A 110 23.94 9.91 -11.58
C ASN A 110 23.80 9.43 -13.04
N ILE A 111 23.20 10.23 -13.93
CA ILE A 111 23.12 9.93 -15.38
C ILE A 111 24.52 9.96 -16.01
N LYS A 112 25.34 10.96 -15.67
CA LYS A 112 26.72 11.11 -16.15
C LYS A 112 27.58 9.90 -15.76
N ASN A 113 27.47 9.46 -14.52
CA ASN A 113 28.22 8.34 -13.95
C ASN A 113 27.55 6.97 -14.17
N TRP A 114 26.43 6.92 -14.88
CA TRP A 114 25.81 5.66 -15.26
C TRP A 114 26.73 4.94 -16.26
N PHE A 115 27.43 3.91 -15.78
CA PHE A 115 28.54 3.26 -16.48
C PHE A 115 28.28 1.77 -16.78
N ASP A 116 27.05 1.27 -16.64
CA ASP A 116 26.77 -0.17 -16.85
C ASP A 116 26.14 -0.47 -18.23
N GLU A 117 26.73 0.07 -19.29
CA GLU A 117 26.41 -0.29 -20.68
C GLU A 117 26.73 -1.76 -21.02
N ARG A 118 27.50 -2.44 -20.19
CA ARG A 118 27.91 -3.82 -20.44
C ARG A 118 26.87 -4.83 -19.97
N LYS A 119 26.36 -4.71 -18.73
CA LYS A 119 25.36 -5.67 -18.21
C LYS A 119 23.98 -5.58 -18.86
N VAL A 120 23.58 -4.40 -19.36
CA VAL A 120 22.28 -4.22 -20.02
C VAL A 120 22.33 -4.64 -21.50
N PHE A 121 23.49 -4.50 -22.17
CA PHE A 121 23.57 -4.60 -23.64
C PHE A 121 24.49 -5.69 -24.21
N GLU A 122 25.27 -6.41 -23.40
CA GLU A 122 26.19 -7.45 -23.91
C GLU A 122 25.49 -8.74 -24.34
N ARG A 123 24.38 -9.11 -23.69
CA ARG A 123 23.64 -10.34 -24.02
C ARG A 123 22.18 -10.02 -24.26
N VAL A 124 21.61 -10.56 -25.34
CA VAL A 124 20.20 -10.36 -25.71
C VAL A 124 19.37 -11.50 -25.14
N GLN A 125 18.17 -11.18 -24.65
CA GLN A 125 17.23 -12.17 -24.08
C GLN A 125 17.89 -13.12 -23.07
N SER A 126 18.82 -12.64 -22.25
CA SER A 126 19.49 -13.47 -21.24
C SER A 126 18.91 -13.18 -19.86
N LEU A 127 18.73 -14.23 -19.06
CA LEU A 127 18.34 -14.08 -17.66
C LEU A 127 19.43 -13.26 -16.94
N THR A 128 19.02 -12.23 -16.21
CA THR A 128 19.96 -11.44 -15.42
C THR A 128 20.23 -12.13 -14.08
N GLU A 129 21.30 -11.74 -13.38
CA GLU A 129 21.53 -12.19 -12.01
C GLU A 129 20.31 -11.91 -11.12
N GLU A 130 19.69 -10.74 -11.29
CA GLU A 130 18.43 -10.41 -10.59
C GLU A 130 17.31 -11.40 -10.91
N GLY A 131 17.11 -11.76 -12.19
CA GLY A 131 16.10 -12.74 -12.56
C GLY A 131 16.39 -14.15 -12.05
N TYR A 132 17.67 -14.51 -11.94
CA TYR A 132 18.10 -15.75 -11.29
C TYR A 132 17.73 -15.75 -9.81
N GLN A 133 18.07 -14.69 -9.08
CA GLN A 133 17.78 -14.55 -7.65
C GLN A 133 16.27 -14.47 -7.35
N GLU A 134 15.48 -13.83 -8.23
CA GLU A 134 14.02 -13.81 -8.14
C GLU A 134 13.46 -15.25 -8.12
N LEU A 135 13.82 -16.07 -9.11
CA LEU A 135 13.32 -17.43 -9.26
C LEU A 135 13.89 -18.40 -8.23
N PHE A 136 15.18 -18.28 -7.91
CA PHE A 136 15.81 -18.97 -6.77
C PHE A 136 15.07 -18.69 -5.47
N GLY A 137 14.74 -17.42 -5.23
CA GLY A 137 14.00 -17.00 -4.04
C GLY A 137 12.60 -17.61 -3.96
N ILE A 138 11.87 -17.69 -5.08
CA ILE A 138 10.56 -18.36 -5.11
C ILE A 138 10.72 -19.85 -4.78
N GLY A 139 11.71 -20.53 -5.35
CA GLY A 139 11.99 -21.94 -5.04
C GLY A 139 12.28 -22.17 -3.56
N LYS A 140 13.10 -21.30 -2.96
CA LYS A 140 13.41 -21.35 -1.52
C LYS A 140 12.18 -21.14 -0.65
N ARG A 141 11.36 -20.13 -0.96
CA ARG A 141 10.13 -19.87 -0.20
C ARG A 141 9.13 -21.01 -0.33
N LEU A 142 8.99 -21.60 -1.52
CA LEU A 142 8.14 -22.78 -1.73
C LEU A 142 8.61 -23.97 -0.89
N LYS A 143 9.92 -24.25 -0.87
CA LYS A 143 10.54 -25.28 0.00
C LYS A 143 10.23 -25.04 1.48
N GLU A 144 10.39 -23.80 1.93
CA GLU A 144 10.18 -23.42 3.32
C GLU A 144 8.71 -23.51 3.74
N THR A 145 7.78 -23.07 2.89
CA THR A 145 6.33 -23.14 3.14
C THR A 145 5.85 -24.59 3.21
N PHE A 146 6.33 -25.46 2.31
CA PHE A 146 5.85 -26.84 2.16
C PHE A 146 6.87 -27.88 2.62
N LYS A 147 7.67 -27.56 3.64
CA LYS A 147 8.84 -28.35 4.06
C LYS A 147 8.56 -29.84 4.26
N GLU A 148 7.49 -30.19 4.98
CA GLU A 148 7.14 -31.59 5.25
C GLU A 148 6.59 -32.30 4.00
N PHE A 149 5.83 -31.57 3.19
CA PHE A 149 5.18 -32.06 1.97
C PHE A 149 6.18 -32.37 0.85
N LEU A 150 7.17 -31.50 0.66
CA LEU A 150 8.18 -31.56 -0.41
C LEU A 150 9.49 -32.24 0.02
N ARG A 151 9.61 -32.76 1.24
CA ARG A 151 10.84 -33.39 1.74
C ARG A 151 11.30 -34.57 0.89
N ASP A 152 10.34 -35.39 0.47
CA ASP A 152 10.55 -36.67 -0.21
C ASP A 152 9.89 -36.63 -1.61
N LEU A 153 10.50 -35.86 -2.53
CA LEU A 153 10.10 -35.78 -3.94
C LEU A 153 10.78 -36.92 -4.73
N GLY A 154 10.03 -37.98 -5.02
CA GLY A 154 10.47 -39.01 -5.97
C GLY A 154 10.30 -38.55 -7.41
N ASN A 155 11.05 -39.14 -8.35
CA ASN A 155 11.01 -38.76 -9.78
C ASN A 155 9.61 -38.88 -10.42
N SER A 156 8.69 -39.65 -9.84
CA SER A 156 7.30 -39.75 -10.31
C SER A 156 6.33 -38.78 -9.64
N SER A 157 6.73 -38.12 -8.54
CA SER A 157 5.85 -37.28 -7.72
C SER A 157 5.95 -35.79 -8.06
N TYR A 158 6.70 -35.42 -9.10
CA TYR A 158 6.77 -34.04 -9.56
C TYR A 158 6.88 -33.94 -11.09
N ARG A 159 6.54 -32.76 -11.60
CA ARG A 159 6.83 -32.30 -12.96
C ARG A 159 7.32 -30.86 -12.89
N ILE A 160 8.45 -30.59 -13.52
CA ILE A 160 8.93 -29.22 -13.72
C ILE A 160 9.30 -29.08 -15.19
N ARG A 161 8.76 -28.06 -15.87
CA ARG A 161 9.05 -27.83 -17.29
C ARG A 161 9.01 -26.35 -17.63
N SER A 162 9.89 -25.93 -18.53
CA SER A 162 9.93 -24.57 -19.05
C SER A 162 9.43 -24.48 -20.48
N ALA A 163 8.87 -23.32 -20.83
CA ALA A 163 8.70 -22.92 -22.22
C ALA A 163 10.06 -22.84 -22.91
N TYR A 164 10.07 -22.95 -24.24
CA TYR A 164 11.29 -22.86 -25.03
C TYR A 164 11.96 -21.48 -24.89
N GLY A 165 13.23 -21.45 -24.53
CA GLY A 165 13.99 -20.21 -24.42
C GLY A 165 15.05 -20.27 -23.32
N PRO A 166 16.33 -19.97 -23.63
CA PRO A 166 17.42 -20.11 -22.65
C PRO A 166 17.20 -19.36 -21.33
N TRP A 167 16.57 -18.19 -21.35
CA TRP A 167 16.30 -17.43 -20.13
C TRP A 167 15.16 -18.01 -19.27
N VAL A 168 14.24 -18.77 -19.87
CA VAL A 168 13.18 -19.47 -19.14
C VAL A 168 13.74 -20.75 -18.55
N GLU A 169 14.52 -21.50 -19.33
CA GLU A 169 15.22 -22.73 -18.93
C GLU A 169 16.20 -22.45 -17.78
N ASN A 170 17.10 -21.47 -17.92
CA ASN A 170 18.01 -21.04 -16.84
C ASN A 170 17.23 -20.56 -15.59
N GLY A 171 16.03 -20.03 -15.79
CA GLY A 171 15.16 -19.62 -14.70
C GLY A 171 14.57 -20.80 -13.93
N ALA A 172 14.15 -21.85 -14.64
CA ALA A 172 13.69 -23.09 -14.05
C ALA A 172 14.82 -23.76 -13.24
N GLU A 173 16.04 -23.75 -13.76
CA GLU A 173 17.23 -24.22 -13.02
C GLU A 173 17.48 -23.43 -11.75
N ALA A 174 17.36 -22.09 -11.79
CA ALA A 174 17.51 -21.22 -10.63
C ALA A 174 16.48 -21.56 -9.54
N PHE A 175 15.22 -21.73 -9.94
CA PHE A 175 14.14 -22.14 -9.05
C PHE A 175 14.42 -23.51 -8.41
N VAL A 176 14.83 -24.50 -9.19
CA VAL A 176 15.15 -25.84 -8.70
C VAL A 176 16.29 -25.80 -7.67
N LYS A 177 17.34 -25.01 -7.93
CA LYS A 177 18.44 -24.79 -6.98
C LYS A 177 17.98 -24.15 -5.67
N GLY A 178 16.96 -23.29 -5.71
CA GLY A 178 16.33 -22.74 -4.51
C GLY A 178 15.45 -23.76 -3.78
N LEU A 179 14.79 -24.64 -4.53
CA LEU A 179 13.83 -25.61 -4.04
C LEU A 179 14.48 -26.82 -3.36
N SER A 180 15.61 -27.31 -3.86
CA SER A 180 16.24 -28.54 -3.36
C SER A 180 17.76 -28.51 -3.49
N ASP A 181 18.42 -29.10 -2.50
CA ASP A 181 19.88 -29.33 -2.53
C ASP A 181 20.23 -30.60 -3.32
N ILE A 182 19.24 -31.48 -3.55
CA ILE A 182 19.33 -32.68 -4.39
C ILE A 182 18.91 -32.31 -5.81
N PRO A 183 19.61 -32.80 -6.86
CA PRO A 183 19.25 -32.55 -8.25
C PRO A 183 17.79 -32.95 -8.55
N ILE A 184 16.99 -31.99 -9.01
CA ILE A 184 15.64 -32.22 -9.55
C ILE A 184 15.73 -32.12 -11.07
N TYR A 185 15.14 -33.08 -11.76
CA TYR A 185 15.11 -33.10 -13.21
C TYR A 185 14.09 -32.07 -13.74
N VAL A 186 14.51 -31.23 -14.67
CA VAL A 186 13.63 -30.33 -15.42
C VAL A 186 13.35 -30.98 -16.77
N GLU A 187 12.08 -31.23 -17.09
CA GLU A 187 11.68 -31.75 -18.39
C GLU A 187 12.11 -30.78 -19.50
N PRO A 188 12.61 -31.29 -20.64
CA PRO A 188 13.04 -30.46 -21.75
C PRO A 188 11.86 -29.64 -22.29
N ALA A 189 12.15 -28.39 -22.67
CA ALA A 189 11.16 -27.52 -23.28
C ALA A 189 10.67 -28.10 -24.62
N TYR A 190 9.38 -27.95 -24.90
CA TYR A 190 8.84 -28.33 -26.20
C TYR A 190 9.00 -27.16 -27.19
N PRO A 191 9.55 -27.40 -28.38
CA PRO A 191 9.80 -26.33 -29.35
C PRO A 191 8.51 -25.79 -29.99
N SER A 192 7.38 -26.52 -29.88
CA SER A 192 6.07 -26.08 -30.41
C SER A 192 4.91 -26.77 -29.68
N ASN A 193 3.71 -26.17 -29.82
CA ASN A 193 2.43 -26.71 -29.35
C ASN A 193 2.38 -27.03 -27.84
N ASP A 194 3.09 -26.23 -27.06
CA ASP A 194 3.17 -26.42 -25.62
C ASP A 194 1.99 -25.76 -24.90
N ILE A 195 1.39 -26.41 -23.91
CA ILE A 195 0.31 -25.83 -23.08
C ILE A 195 0.74 -24.57 -22.33
N ILE A 196 2.05 -24.36 -22.16
CA ILE A 196 2.63 -23.21 -21.45
C ILE A 196 3.06 -22.10 -22.40
N ALA A 197 3.03 -22.30 -23.72
CA ALA A 197 3.33 -21.28 -24.73
C ALA A 197 2.64 -21.58 -26.09
N PRO A 198 1.33 -21.89 -26.13
CA PRO A 198 0.66 -22.41 -27.33
C PRO A 198 0.57 -21.36 -28.45
N TYR A 199 0.62 -20.09 -28.07
CA TYR A 199 0.54 -18.94 -28.97
C TYR A 199 1.80 -18.74 -29.81
N GLU A 200 2.93 -19.37 -29.47
CA GLU A 200 4.19 -19.17 -30.22
C GLU A 200 4.19 -19.86 -31.57
N SER A 201 3.52 -21.01 -31.67
CA SER A 201 3.44 -21.82 -32.90
C SER A 201 2.09 -21.79 -33.60
N CYS A 202 1.09 -21.05 -33.09
CA CYS A 202 -0.27 -21.02 -33.65
C CYS A 202 -0.40 -20.00 -34.80
N PRO A 203 -0.49 -20.40 -36.09
CA PRO A 203 -0.45 -19.47 -37.21
C PRO A 203 -1.59 -18.45 -37.21
N ASN A 204 -2.79 -18.86 -36.76
CA ASN A 204 -3.94 -17.96 -36.68
C ASN A 204 -3.74 -16.88 -35.61
N PHE A 205 -3.19 -17.21 -34.44
CA PHE A 205 -2.87 -16.19 -33.44
C PHE A 205 -1.77 -15.24 -33.94
N LEU A 206 -0.74 -15.78 -34.60
CA LEU A 206 0.32 -14.95 -35.18
C LEU A 206 -0.26 -13.94 -36.17
N LYS A 207 -1.09 -14.41 -37.10
CA LYS A 207 -1.71 -13.59 -38.14
C LYS A 207 -2.80 -12.63 -37.63
N GLU A 208 -3.75 -13.12 -36.83
CA GLU A 208 -4.94 -12.36 -36.43
C GLU A 208 -4.69 -11.42 -35.24
N VAL A 209 -3.66 -11.68 -34.42
CA VAL A 209 -3.38 -10.92 -33.19
C VAL A 209 -1.95 -10.39 -33.14
N ARG A 210 -0.93 -11.26 -33.15
CA ARG A 210 0.45 -10.85 -32.88
C ARG A 210 0.98 -9.87 -33.93
N ASP A 211 0.77 -10.21 -35.19
CA ASP A 211 1.29 -9.52 -36.37
C ASP A 211 0.21 -8.63 -37.02
N ASN A 212 -1.01 -8.58 -36.44
CA ASN A 212 -2.10 -7.72 -36.88
C ASN A 212 -1.94 -6.29 -36.29
N PRO A 213 -1.78 -5.25 -37.14
CA PRO A 213 -1.70 -3.87 -36.68
C PRO A 213 -2.92 -3.40 -35.87
N ASP A 214 -4.12 -3.90 -36.17
CA ASP A 214 -5.36 -3.48 -35.51
C ASP A 214 -5.38 -3.85 -34.03
N THR A 215 -4.70 -4.93 -33.65
CA THR A 215 -4.51 -5.32 -32.24
C THR A 215 -3.81 -4.22 -31.43
N TYR A 216 -2.99 -3.40 -32.08
CA TYR A 216 -2.25 -2.32 -31.44
C TYR A 216 -2.86 -0.94 -31.70
N TYR A 217 -4.05 -0.86 -32.30
CA TYR A 217 -4.73 0.41 -32.64
C TYR A 217 -4.87 1.32 -31.41
N GLU A 218 -5.45 0.80 -30.33
CA GLU A 218 -5.69 1.57 -29.10
C GLU A 218 -4.37 2.05 -28.49
N ALA A 219 -3.36 1.19 -28.36
CA ALA A 219 -2.05 1.59 -27.85
C ALA A 219 -1.35 2.64 -28.74
N SER A 220 -1.46 2.49 -30.07
CA SER A 220 -0.85 3.41 -31.03
C SER A 220 -1.53 4.77 -31.03
N LYS A 221 -2.87 4.80 -31.00
CA LYS A 221 -3.67 6.02 -30.94
C LYS A 221 -3.54 6.71 -29.60
N TYR A 222 -3.34 5.96 -28.52
CA TYR A 222 -3.09 6.54 -27.20
C TYR A 222 -1.85 7.44 -27.16
N LYS A 223 -0.81 7.11 -27.95
CA LYS A 223 0.37 7.99 -28.06
C LYS A 223 0.05 9.36 -28.68
N GLN A 224 -1.13 9.54 -29.28
CA GLN A 224 -1.59 10.81 -29.86
C GLN A 224 -2.52 11.58 -28.90
N SER A 225 -2.87 11.00 -27.76
CA SER A 225 -3.73 11.65 -26.76
C SER A 225 -3.06 12.88 -26.15
N GLU A 226 -3.87 13.82 -25.66
CA GLU A 226 -3.36 15.01 -24.96
C GLU A 226 -2.48 14.64 -23.77
N GLU A 227 -2.84 13.62 -22.99
CA GLU A 227 -2.05 13.23 -21.82
C GLU A 227 -0.68 12.63 -22.19
N PHE A 228 -0.61 11.82 -23.26
CA PHE A 228 0.68 11.30 -23.72
C PHE A 228 1.55 12.41 -24.32
N GLN A 229 0.96 13.34 -25.08
CA GLN A 229 1.68 14.49 -25.63
C GLN A 229 2.13 15.46 -24.53
N ALA A 230 1.34 15.65 -23.48
CA ALA A 230 1.72 16.42 -22.29
C ALA A 230 2.90 15.76 -21.56
N SER A 231 2.86 14.44 -21.37
CA SER A 231 3.98 13.68 -20.79
C SER A 231 5.25 13.82 -21.61
N LYS A 232 5.17 13.69 -22.94
CA LYS A 232 6.30 13.94 -23.86
C LYS A 232 6.87 15.34 -23.69
N ALA A 233 6.01 16.36 -23.65
CA ALA A 233 6.44 17.76 -23.48
C ALA A 233 7.09 17.98 -22.11
N GLN A 234 6.58 17.34 -21.05
CA GLN A 234 7.15 17.41 -19.71
C GLN A 234 8.54 16.74 -19.64
N ILE A 235 8.70 15.57 -20.24
CA ILE A 235 10.00 14.86 -20.32
C ILE A 235 11.00 15.70 -21.11
N GLN A 236 10.61 16.24 -22.26
CA GLN A 236 11.47 17.12 -23.07
C GLN A 236 11.88 18.38 -22.30
N LYS A 237 10.93 19.01 -21.61
CA LYS A 237 11.21 20.15 -20.73
C LYS A 237 12.19 19.75 -19.63
N ARG A 238 12.04 18.58 -19.01
CA ARG A 238 12.93 18.09 -17.96
C ARG A 238 14.37 17.91 -18.43
N MET A 239 14.53 17.30 -19.59
CA MET A 239 15.83 17.11 -20.25
C MET A 239 16.44 18.43 -20.72
N ALA A 240 15.59 19.42 -21.07
CA ALA A 240 15.96 20.73 -21.59
C ALA A 240 16.93 20.66 -22.80
N ILE A 241 16.68 19.72 -23.70
CA ILE A 241 17.47 19.51 -24.91
C ILE A 241 16.85 20.25 -26.12
N GLU A 242 17.68 20.63 -27.08
CA GLU A 242 17.23 21.30 -28.32
C GLU A 242 16.53 20.34 -29.30
N TYR A 243 16.73 19.03 -29.12
CA TYR A 243 16.11 18.00 -29.93
C TYR A 243 14.62 17.80 -29.58
N ASN A 244 13.76 17.77 -30.59
CA ASN A 244 12.34 17.51 -30.41
C ASN A 244 12.06 16.01 -30.27
N LEU A 245 11.62 15.57 -29.08
CA LEU A 245 11.38 14.16 -28.81
C LEU A 245 10.22 13.62 -29.65
N THR A 246 10.45 12.46 -30.27
CA THR A 246 9.39 11.66 -30.87
C THR A 246 8.71 10.78 -29.81
N ASN A 247 7.50 10.29 -30.10
CA ASN A 247 6.84 9.30 -29.25
C ASN A 247 7.69 8.02 -29.08
N LYS A 248 8.50 7.66 -30.07
CA LYS A 248 9.45 6.54 -30.00
C LYS A 248 10.57 6.84 -28.99
N ASN A 249 11.10 8.06 -28.97
CA ASN A 249 12.13 8.44 -27.99
C ASN A 249 11.61 8.33 -26.56
N VAL A 250 10.39 8.81 -26.29
CA VAL A 250 9.76 8.69 -24.95
C VAL A 250 9.65 7.23 -24.52
N THR A 251 9.10 6.35 -25.37
CA THR A 251 8.99 4.93 -25.02
C THR A 251 10.35 4.25 -24.86
N SER A 252 11.37 4.69 -25.62
CA SER A 252 12.74 4.16 -25.52
C SER A 252 13.44 4.59 -24.23
N LEU A 253 13.26 5.84 -23.80
CA LEU A 253 13.72 6.35 -22.50
C LEU A 253 13.02 5.64 -21.33
N TYR A 254 11.72 5.35 -21.47
CA TYR A 254 10.96 4.60 -20.49
C TYR A 254 11.45 3.14 -20.40
N ASP A 255 11.74 2.52 -21.55
CA ASP A 255 12.38 1.21 -21.62
C ASP A 255 13.78 1.21 -20.97
N LEU A 256 14.62 2.21 -21.26
CA LEU A 256 15.92 2.37 -20.64
C LEU A 256 15.80 2.47 -19.11
N CYS A 257 14.91 3.32 -18.61
CA CYS A 257 14.59 3.44 -17.18
C CYS A 257 14.22 2.09 -16.55
N ARG A 258 13.23 1.38 -17.10
CA ARG A 258 12.72 0.16 -16.45
C ARG A 258 13.64 -1.06 -16.58
N TYR A 259 14.44 -1.17 -17.65
CA TYR A 259 15.40 -2.28 -17.76
C TYR A 259 16.68 -2.06 -16.94
N SER A 260 17.07 -0.81 -16.71
CA SER A 260 18.25 -0.47 -15.89
C SER A 260 17.95 -0.29 -14.40
N TRP A 261 16.69 -0.41 -14.00
CA TRP A 261 16.26 -0.41 -12.59
C TRP A 261 16.59 -1.73 -11.91
N SER A 262 17.21 -1.75 -10.72
CA SER A 262 17.39 -2.99 -9.94
C SER A 262 16.48 -3.04 -8.73
N GLY A 263 15.64 -4.07 -8.66
CA GLY A 263 14.75 -4.35 -7.53
C GLY A 263 15.41 -5.10 -6.37
N ILE A 264 16.58 -5.72 -6.56
CA ILE A 264 17.32 -6.40 -5.47
C ILE A 264 18.21 -5.42 -4.72
N ASP A 265 18.94 -4.57 -5.44
CA ASP A 265 19.82 -3.57 -4.82
C ASP A 265 19.04 -2.34 -4.33
N SER A 266 17.72 -2.33 -4.53
CA SER A 266 16.86 -1.14 -4.37
C SER A 266 17.48 0.09 -5.03
N LYS A 267 18.16 -0.12 -6.17
CA LYS A 267 18.94 0.89 -6.86
C LYS A 267 18.12 1.42 -8.04
N PRO A 268 17.54 2.62 -7.91
CA PRO A 268 16.78 3.22 -8.99
C PRO A 268 17.67 3.42 -10.21
N SER A 269 17.09 3.30 -11.40
CA SER A 269 17.78 3.74 -12.62
C SER A 269 17.87 5.27 -12.62
N PRO A 270 19.06 5.86 -12.87
CA PRO A 270 19.19 7.30 -13.06
C PRO A 270 18.31 7.86 -14.17
N TRP A 271 18.03 7.05 -15.20
CA TRP A 271 17.19 7.44 -16.33
C TRP A 271 15.72 7.61 -15.96
N CYS A 272 15.27 7.03 -14.85
CA CYS A 272 13.92 7.26 -14.35
C CYS A 272 13.71 8.69 -13.84
N ALA A 273 14.78 9.43 -13.53
CA ALA A 273 14.71 10.84 -13.14
C ALA A 273 14.10 11.75 -14.22
N LEU A 274 14.04 11.28 -15.47
CA LEU A 274 13.39 11.99 -16.57
C LEU A 274 11.86 12.04 -16.43
N PHE A 275 11.27 11.11 -15.67
CA PHE A 275 9.84 10.94 -15.56
C PHE A 275 9.31 11.42 -14.21
N THR A 276 8.17 12.09 -14.21
CA THR A 276 7.34 12.26 -13.02
C THR A 276 6.52 11.00 -12.76
N LEU A 277 5.86 10.92 -11.60
CA LEU A 277 4.94 9.80 -11.33
C LEU A 277 3.82 9.71 -12.39
N GLU A 278 3.24 10.84 -12.77
CA GLU A 278 2.18 10.87 -13.78
C GLU A 278 2.70 10.42 -15.15
N ASP A 279 3.91 10.84 -15.54
CA ASP A 279 4.54 10.38 -16.78
C ASP A 279 4.67 8.85 -16.82
N LEU A 280 5.06 8.23 -15.69
CA LEU A 280 5.17 6.78 -15.60
C LEU A 280 3.82 6.09 -15.66
N ILE A 281 2.77 6.65 -15.04
CA ILE A 281 1.40 6.11 -15.11
C ILE A 281 0.86 6.17 -16.54
N VAL A 282 1.11 7.27 -17.25
CA VAL A 282 0.75 7.43 -18.67
C VAL A 282 1.48 6.38 -19.53
N ASN A 283 2.78 6.21 -19.33
CA ASN A 283 3.57 5.20 -20.07
C ASN A 283 3.20 3.75 -19.69
N GLU A 284 2.82 3.50 -18.43
CA GLU A 284 2.28 2.22 -17.97
C GLU A 284 0.98 1.88 -18.71
N TYR A 285 0.05 2.83 -18.82
CA TYR A 285 -1.23 2.59 -19.46
C TYR A 285 -1.10 2.28 -20.96
N HIS A 286 -0.13 2.90 -21.64
CA HIS A 286 0.24 2.48 -23.00
C HIS A 286 0.66 0.99 -23.04
N GLY A 287 1.40 0.52 -22.04
CA GLY A 287 1.74 -0.89 -21.87
C GLY A 287 0.52 -1.77 -21.57
N ASP A 288 -0.39 -1.29 -20.73
CA ASP A 288 -1.63 -2.00 -20.40
C ASP A 288 -2.54 -2.19 -21.61
N LEU A 289 -2.73 -1.16 -22.44
CA LEU A 289 -3.48 -1.26 -23.70
C LEU A 289 -2.89 -2.34 -24.60
N ARG A 290 -1.56 -2.35 -24.76
CA ARG A 290 -0.87 -3.36 -25.56
C ARG A 290 -1.10 -4.77 -25.01
N HIS A 291 -0.99 -4.97 -23.70
CA HIS A 291 -1.19 -6.27 -23.06
C HIS A 291 -2.67 -6.70 -23.10
N TYR A 292 -3.59 -5.78 -22.88
CA TYR A 292 -5.04 -6.02 -22.88
C TYR A 292 -5.52 -6.58 -24.22
N TYR A 293 -5.13 -5.95 -25.32
CA TYR A 293 -5.55 -6.38 -26.66
C TYR A 293 -4.75 -7.54 -27.23
N ARG A 294 -3.44 -7.65 -26.93
CA ARG A 294 -2.59 -8.73 -27.46
C ARG A 294 -2.70 -10.04 -26.67
N ASN A 295 -2.71 -9.97 -25.34
CA ASN A 295 -2.60 -11.15 -24.47
C ASN A 295 -3.80 -11.29 -23.51
N GLY A 296 -4.63 -10.26 -23.40
CA GLY A 296 -5.70 -10.14 -22.41
C GLY A 296 -7.10 -10.31 -22.99
N PRO A 297 -8.13 -9.78 -22.31
CA PRO A 297 -9.54 -9.92 -22.71
C PRO A 297 -9.90 -9.26 -24.04
N GLY A 298 -9.04 -8.41 -24.60
CA GLY A 298 -9.31 -7.71 -25.86
C GLY A 298 -9.26 -8.59 -27.11
N ASN A 299 -8.94 -9.89 -26.99
CA ASN A 299 -9.03 -10.85 -28.09
C ASN A 299 -9.51 -12.23 -27.60
N ARG A 300 -10.17 -12.98 -28.49
CA ARG A 300 -10.77 -14.29 -28.19
C ARG A 300 -9.75 -15.40 -27.88
N TYR A 301 -8.51 -15.29 -28.37
CA TYR A 301 -7.51 -16.36 -28.23
C TYR A 301 -6.99 -16.46 -26.81
N SER A 302 -6.96 -15.34 -26.08
CA SER A 302 -6.44 -15.32 -24.71
C SER A 302 -7.21 -16.25 -23.78
N GLU A 303 -8.54 -16.24 -23.87
CA GLU A 303 -9.40 -17.16 -23.11
C GLU A 303 -9.18 -18.61 -23.53
N ILE A 304 -9.07 -18.88 -24.84
CA ILE A 304 -8.89 -20.24 -25.39
C ILE A 304 -7.55 -20.83 -24.93
N PHE A 305 -6.45 -20.10 -25.09
CA PHE A 305 -5.13 -20.58 -24.71
C PHE A 305 -4.96 -20.62 -23.20
N GLY A 306 -5.53 -19.66 -22.46
CA GLY A 306 -5.52 -19.66 -20.99
C GLY A 306 -6.18 -20.88 -20.37
N ARG A 307 -7.17 -21.50 -21.04
CA ARG A 307 -7.80 -22.75 -20.59
C ARG A 307 -6.86 -23.94 -20.61
N LEU A 308 -5.84 -23.99 -21.47
CA LEU A 308 -4.95 -25.15 -21.59
C LEU A 308 -4.17 -25.47 -20.30
N PRO A 309 -3.43 -24.52 -19.69
CA PRO A 309 -2.78 -24.80 -18.41
C PRO A 309 -3.80 -24.96 -17.26
N LEU A 310 -4.98 -24.33 -17.33
CA LEU A 310 -6.04 -24.53 -16.33
C LEU A 310 -6.65 -25.94 -16.40
N SER A 311 -6.84 -26.49 -17.60
CA SER A 311 -7.24 -27.88 -17.80
C SER A 311 -6.19 -28.82 -17.21
N ASN A 312 -4.90 -28.54 -17.44
CA ASN A 312 -3.85 -29.33 -16.82
C ASN A 312 -3.83 -29.24 -15.28
N LEU A 313 -4.06 -28.05 -14.71
CA LEU A 313 -4.23 -27.87 -13.27
C LEU A 313 -5.38 -28.75 -12.74
N TYR A 314 -6.54 -28.68 -13.39
CA TYR A 314 -7.73 -29.43 -12.99
C TYR A 314 -7.49 -30.93 -13.05
N GLU A 315 -6.97 -31.42 -14.18
CA GLU A 315 -6.64 -32.84 -14.38
C GLU A 315 -5.59 -33.32 -13.37
N THR A 316 -4.59 -32.50 -13.07
CA THR A 316 -3.57 -32.82 -12.05
C THR A 316 -4.24 -33.05 -10.69
N PHE A 317 -5.12 -32.13 -10.28
CA PHE A 317 -5.79 -32.22 -8.98
C PHE A 317 -6.81 -33.36 -8.89
N GLU A 318 -7.60 -33.59 -9.94
CA GLU A 318 -8.51 -34.75 -10.00
C GLU A 318 -7.75 -36.08 -9.95
N ASN A 319 -6.60 -36.18 -10.62
CA ASN A 319 -5.75 -37.37 -10.53
C ASN A 319 -5.21 -37.58 -9.11
N VAL A 320 -4.76 -36.53 -8.42
CA VAL A 320 -4.28 -36.64 -7.03
C VAL A 320 -5.41 -37.04 -6.08
N LYS A 321 -6.58 -36.41 -6.22
CA LYS A 321 -7.79 -36.77 -5.48
C LYS A 321 -8.19 -38.24 -5.68
N SER A 322 -7.92 -38.79 -6.87
CA SER A 322 -8.16 -40.21 -7.19
C SER A 322 -7.04 -41.16 -6.74
N GLY A 323 -6.08 -40.68 -5.93
CA GLY A 323 -4.97 -41.49 -5.39
C GLY A 323 -3.65 -41.36 -6.15
N GLY A 324 -3.55 -40.45 -7.12
CA GLY A 324 -2.30 -40.14 -7.81
C GLY A 324 -1.26 -39.49 -6.86
N ASN A 325 0.03 -39.75 -7.10
CA ASN A 325 1.11 -39.28 -6.21
C ASN A 325 1.74 -37.94 -6.63
N MET A 326 1.11 -37.18 -7.54
CA MET A 326 1.66 -35.94 -8.07
C MET A 326 1.63 -34.84 -7.01
N LYS A 327 2.76 -34.66 -6.32
CA LYS A 327 2.91 -33.64 -5.27
C LYS A 327 3.13 -32.25 -5.86
N MET A 328 3.84 -32.13 -6.98
CA MET A 328 4.23 -30.81 -7.47
C MET A 328 4.29 -30.74 -9.00
N THR A 329 3.57 -29.79 -9.59
CA THR A 329 3.63 -29.49 -11.04
C THR A 329 3.96 -28.02 -11.23
N ILE A 330 5.16 -27.68 -11.72
CA ILE A 330 5.58 -26.30 -11.95
C ILE A 330 5.91 -26.07 -13.43
N TYR A 331 5.30 -25.05 -14.01
CA TYR A 331 5.56 -24.61 -15.37
C TYR A 331 6.17 -23.23 -15.40
N PHE A 332 7.22 -23.06 -16.21
CA PHE A 332 7.83 -21.77 -16.48
C PHE A 332 7.39 -21.24 -17.85
N SER A 333 6.96 -19.98 -17.91
CA SER A 333 6.40 -19.37 -19.12
C SER A 333 6.73 -17.86 -19.24
N HIS A 334 5.99 -17.14 -20.08
CA HIS A 334 6.09 -15.72 -20.34
C HIS A 334 4.87 -14.97 -19.79
N ALA A 335 4.97 -13.64 -19.72
CA ALA A 335 3.86 -12.78 -19.31
C ALA A 335 2.59 -13.02 -20.14
N THR A 336 2.75 -13.33 -21.43
CA THR A 336 1.62 -13.63 -22.31
C THR A 336 0.78 -14.80 -21.80
N MET A 337 1.39 -15.90 -21.34
CA MET A 337 0.61 -17.01 -20.79
C MET A 337 -0.06 -16.64 -19.47
N MET A 338 0.60 -15.87 -18.60
CA MET A 338 0.00 -15.36 -17.36
C MET A 338 -1.27 -14.55 -17.65
N ASP A 339 -1.16 -13.56 -18.55
CA ASP A 339 -2.28 -12.69 -18.98
C ASP A 339 -3.44 -13.52 -19.56
N MET A 340 -3.14 -14.54 -20.36
CA MET A 340 -4.13 -15.44 -20.95
C MET A 340 -4.84 -16.31 -19.90
N VAL A 341 -4.11 -16.85 -18.92
CA VAL A 341 -4.71 -17.60 -17.79
C VAL A 341 -5.67 -16.72 -16.99
N TYR A 342 -5.27 -15.49 -16.67
CA TYR A 342 -6.17 -14.56 -15.98
C TYR A 342 -7.41 -14.22 -16.82
N SER A 343 -7.25 -14.07 -18.13
CA SER A 343 -8.38 -13.86 -19.04
C SER A 343 -9.34 -15.06 -19.05
N ALA A 344 -8.81 -16.29 -19.08
CA ALA A 344 -9.61 -17.52 -19.03
C ALA A 344 -10.36 -17.71 -17.71
N LEU A 345 -9.78 -17.27 -16.60
CA LEU A 345 -10.43 -17.23 -15.29
C LEU A 345 -11.47 -16.10 -15.16
N GLY A 346 -11.51 -15.16 -16.12
CA GLY A 346 -12.30 -13.93 -16.01
C GLY A 346 -11.80 -12.98 -14.92
N TRP A 347 -10.56 -13.15 -14.48
CA TRP A 347 -9.95 -12.32 -13.45
C TRP A 347 -9.45 -11.01 -14.03
N PHE A 348 -9.52 -9.94 -13.23
CA PHE A 348 -9.05 -8.60 -13.60
C PHE A 348 -9.71 -8.00 -14.86
N THR A 349 -10.88 -8.51 -15.25
CA THR A 349 -11.66 -7.99 -16.37
C THR A 349 -12.38 -6.71 -15.98
N ASP A 350 -12.07 -5.64 -16.70
CA ASP A 350 -12.75 -4.35 -16.60
C ASP A 350 -14.18 -4.42 -17.17
N LYS A 351 -15.09 -3.62 -16.59
CA LYS A 351 -16.49 -3.57 -17.04
C LYS A 351 -16.60 -3.07 -18.48
N GLU A 352 -15.82 -2.05 -18.80
CA GLU A 352 -15.68 -1.49 -20.13
C GLU A 352 -14.27 -1.80 -20.64
N PRO A 353 -14.07 -2.06 -21.95
CA PRO A 353 -12.75 -2.25 -22.52
C PRO A 353 -11.83 -1.05 -22.28
N LEU A 354 -10.52 -1.30 -22.12
CA LEU A 354 -9.54 -0.21 -22.04
C LEU A 354 -9.45 0.48 -23.41
N THR A 355 -9.44 1.81 -23.41
CA THR A 355 -9.36 2.58 -24.67
C THR A 355 -8.30 3.69 -24.60
N HIS A 356 -7.87 4.16 -25.76
CA HIS A 356 -7.00 5.31 -25.96
C HIS A 356 -7.66 6.63 -25.54
N ALA A 357 -8.99 6.70 -25.56
CA ALA A 357 -9.73 7.92 -25.31
C ALA A 357 -9.80 8.26 -23.82
N TYR A 358 -9.82 7.23 -22.96
CA TYR A 358 -9.94 7.42 -21.52
C TYR A 358 -9.15 6.37 -20.75
N ARG A 359 -8.15 6.83 -19.99
CA ARG A 359 -7.43 6.03 -19.02
C ARG A 359 -8.20 5.98 -17.70
N ASN A 360 -8.92 4.89 -17.45
CA ASN A 360 -9.57 4.68 -16.15
C ASN A 360 -8.49 4.45 -15.06
N PRO A 361 -8.36 5.32 -14.04
CA PRO A 361 -7.37 5.13 -12.97
C PRO A 361 -7.65 3.88 -12.12
N ARG A 362 -8.92 3.42 -12.08
CA ARG A 362 -9.39 2.26 -11.33
C ARG A 362 -9.44 0.97 -12.15
N ARG A 363 -8.87 0.96 -13.36
CA ARG A 363 -8.83 -0.23 -14.20
C ARG A 363 -8.30 -1.44 -13.42
N LYS A 364 -8.92 -2.60 -13.63
CA LYS A 364 -8.48 -3.86 -13.03
C LYS A 364 -7.29 -4.43 -13.79
N TRP A 365 -7.27 -4.26 -15.11
CA TRP A 365 -6.17 -4.72 -15.95
C TRP A 365 -4.94 -3.81 -15.81
N LYS A 366 -3.97 -4.26 -15.00
CA LYS A 366 -2.69 -3.58 -14.78
C LYS A 366 -1.54 -4.56 -14.99
N SER A 367 -0.90 -4.51 -16.15
CA SER A 367 0.17 -5.44 -16.54
C SER A 367 1.37 -5.43 -15.58
N SER A 368 1.59 -4.32 -14.86
CA SER A 368 2.60 -4.20 -13.79
C SER A 368 2.33 -5.04 -12.57
N LYS A 369 1.09 -5.44 -12.32
CA LYS A 369 0.70 -6.34 -11.22
C LYS A 369 0.51 -7.77 -11.70
N LEU A 370 -0.04 -7.95 -12.91
CA LEU A 370 -0.42 -9.26 -13.42
C LEU A 370 0.76 -10.01 -14.05
N GLY A 371 1.56 -9.29 -14.83
CA GLY A 371 2.63 -9.86 -15.63
C GLY A 371 3.95 -9.17 -15.36
N ALA A 372 4.31 -8.90 -14.10
CA ALA A 372 5.64 -8.45 -13.69
C ALA A 372 6.70 -9.55 -13.89
N PHE A 373 7.99 -9.23 -13.81
CA PHE A 373 9.02 -10.28 -13.84
C PHE A 373 8.81 -11.26 -12.69
N ALA A 374 9.10 -12.55 -12.93
CA ALA A 374 8.87 -13.65 -11.98
C ALA A 374 7.43 -13.75 -11.39
N ALA A 375 6.45 -13.05 -11.99
CA ALA A 375 5.05 -13.16 -11.62
C ALA A 375 4.60 -14.62 -11.66
N ASN A 376 3.78 -15.03 -10.69
CA ASN A 376 3.41 -16.43 -10.53
C ASN A 376 1.95 -16.59 -10.10
N LEU A 377 1.39 -17.72 -10.52
CA LEU A 377 0.13 -18.26 -10.02
C LEU A 377 0.46 -19.61 -9.39
N ILE A 378 0.35 -19.70 -8.07
CA ILE A 378 0.53 -20.94 -7.32
C ILE A 378 -0.85 -21.37 -6.81
N VAL A 379 -1.19 -22.64 -6.98
CA VAL A 379 -2.45 -23.21 -6.56
C VAL A 379 -2.17 -24.46 -5.75
N VAL A 380 -2.83 -24.60 -4.61
CA VAL A 380 -2.57 -25.68 -3.65
C VAL A 380 -3.87 -26.43 -3.41
N LEU A 381 -3.84 -27.74 -3.63
CA LEU A 381 -4.90 -28.67 -3.27
C LEU A 381 -4.66 -29.17 -1.85
N HIS A 382 -5.71 -29.10 -1.04
CA HIS A 382 -5.73 -29.59 0.34
C HIS A 382 -6.71 -30.74 0.46
N ARG A 383 -6.33 -31.77 1.22
CA ARG A 383 -7.23 -32.83 1.66
C ARG A 383 -7.68 -32.52 3.08
N CYS A 384 -8.98 -32.57 3.31
CA CYS A 384 -9.63 -32.25 4.59
C CYS A 384 -10.34 -33.48 5.15
N LEU A 385 -10.26 -33.67 6.47
CA LEU A 385 -10.99 -34.72 7.18
C LEU A 385 -11.95 -34.07 8.18
N GLU A 386 -13.24 -34.09 7.88
CA GLU A 386 -14.29 -33.53 8.74
C GLU A 386 -15.37 -34.60 8.97
N ASP A 387 -15.63 -34.97 10.23
CA ASP A 387 -16.62 -36.00 10.63
C ASP A 387 -16.54 -37.33 9.86
N ASN A 388 -15.31 -37.85 9.63
CA ASN A 388 -15.02 -39.05 8.84
C ASN A 388 -15.44 -38.97 7.36
N LYS A 389 -15.68 -37.77 6.82
CA LYS A 389 -15.83 -37.53 5.39
C LYS A 389 -14.60 -36.81 4.86
N GLU A 390 -14.10 -37.31 3.73
CA GLU A 390 -13.00 -36.69 3.00
C GLU A 390 -13.57 -35.58 2.11
N ASP A 391 -13.02 -34.37 2.26
CA ASP A 391 -13.33 -33.21 1.43
C ASP A 391 -12.04 -32.60 0.89
N TYR A 392 -12.14 -31.74 -0.13
CA TYR A 392 -10.99 -31.16 -0.82
C TYR A 392 -11.17 -29.66 -1.00
N LYS A 393 -10.13 -28.89 -0.66
CA LYS A 393 -10.14 -27.42 -0.79
C LYS A 393 -8.99 -26.94 -1.65
N VAL A 394 -9.19 -25.85 -2.38
CA VAL A 394 -8.18 -25.26 -3.26
C VAL A 394 -7.89 -23.83 -2.84
N THR A 395 -6.62 -23.50 -2.70
CA THR A 395 -6.17 -22.13 -2.40
C THR A 395 -5.32 -21.59 -3.54
N TYR A 396 -5.51 -20.32 -3.89
CA TYR A 396 -4.81 -19.64 -4.98
C TYR A 396 -3.91 -18.54 -4.42
N TYR A 397 -2.74 -18.38 -5.03
CA TYR A 397 -1.76 -17.36 -4.70
C TYR A 397 -1.31 -16.68 -5.99
N ILE A 398 -1.41 -15.35 -6.03
CA ILE A 398 -0.87 -14.55 -7.13
C ILE A 398 0.32 -13.79 -6.59
N ASN A 399 1.46 -13.94 -7.24
CA ASN A 399 2.72 -13.31 -6.85
C ASN A 399 3.06 -13.57 -5.37
N GLU A 400 2.85 -14.80 -4.91
CA GLU A 400 3.05 -15.23 -3.51
C GLU A 400 2.13 -14.57 -2.47
N GLU A 401 1.04 -13.91 -2.88
CA GLU A 401 -0.03 -13.43 -1.99
C GLU A 401 -1.28 -14.28 -2.12
N ALA A 402 -1.91 -14.63 -0.99
CA ALA A 402 -3.16 -15.36 -0.97
C ALA A 402 -4.29 -14.55 -1.61
N VAL A 403 -5.02 -15.18 -2.52
CA VAL A 403 -6.19 -14.59 -3.16
C VAL A 403 -7.39 -14.76 -2.22
N THR A 404 -7.66 -13.76 -1.38
CA THR A 404 -8.75 -13.80 -0.39
C THR A 404 -10.09 -13.24 -0.88
N SER A 405 -10.11 -12.58 -2.05
CA SER A 405 -11.30 -11.86 -2.56
C SER A 405 -11.69 -12.18 -4.00
N VAL A 406 -11.21 -13.28 -4.56
CA VAL A 406 -11.70 -13.77 -5.86
C VAL A 406 -12.56 -14.99 -5.61
N CYS A 407 -13.88 -14.75 -5.54
CA CYS A 407 -14.98 -15.72 -5.48
C CYS A 407 -14.53 -17.19 -5.37
N SER A 408 -14.33 -17.67 -4.14
CA SER A 408 -14.09 -19.10 -3.90
C SER A 408 -15.29 -19.90 -4.41
N ASP A 409 -15.04 -20.89 -5.26
CA ASP A 409 -15.99 -21.93 -5.69
C ASP A 409 -17.22 -21.48 -6.51
N GLY A 410 -17.20 -20.29 -7.11
CA GLY A 410 -18.40 -19.74 -7.76
C GLY A 410 -19.49 -19.32 -6.76
N ILE A 411 -19.14 -19.22 -5.47
CA ILE A 411 -19.95 -18.64 -4.41
C ILE A 411 -19.58 -17.15 -4.32
N CYS A 412 -20.49 -16.29 -4.74
CA CYS A 412 -20.36 -14.86 -4.50
C CYS A 412 -20.88 -14.59 -3.08
N CYS A 413 -20.04 -14.05 -2.20
CA CYS A 413 -20.51 -13.48 -0.95
C CYS A 413 -21.10 -12.10 -1.26
N GLU A 414 -22.41 -11.94 -1.07
CA GLU A 414 -23.09 -10.66 -1.22
C GLU A 414 -22.98 -9.89 0.10
N PRO A 415 -22.39 -8.68 0.11
CA PRO A 415 -22.35 -7.85 1.31
C PRO A 415 -23.76 -7.36 1.65
N VAL A 416 -24.23 -7.63 2.86
CA VAL A 416 -25.60 -7.32 3.30
C VAL A 416 -25.68 -6.30 4.43
N SER A 417 -24.58 -6.08 5.16
CA SER A 417 -24.51 -5.03 6.18
C SER A 417 -23.07 -4.60 6.45
N ILE A 418 -22.90 -3.32 6.75
CA ILE A 418 -21.62 -2.73 7.20
C ILE A 418 -21.81 -2.16 8.59
N TRP A 419 -20.90 -2.48 9.49
CA TRP A 419 -20.75 -1.80 10.77
C TRP A 419 -19.38 -1.14 10.81
N GLY A 420 -19.29 0.13 11.17
CA GLY A 420 -18.02 0.85 11.17
C GLY A 420 -17.90 1.85 12.30
N ILE A 421 -16.72 1.94 12.88
CA ILE A 421 -16.36 2.98 13.83
C ILE A 421 -15.10 3.71 13.36
N TYR A 422 -15.19 5.04 13.30
CA TYR A 422 -14.21 5.91 12.67
C TYR A 422 -13.74 6.94 13.69
N ARG A 423 -12.45 7.24 13.71
CA ARG A 423 -11.95 8.46 14.34
C ARG A 423 -12.36 9.65 13.48
N HIS A 424 -12.65 10.77 14.12
CA HIS A 424 -12.78 12.05 13.44
C HIS A 424 -11.58 12.36 12.52
N GLY A 425 -11.81 13.14 11.47
CA GLY A 425 -10.77 13.57 10.55
C GLY A 425 -9.75 14.49 11.20
N LYS A 426 -8.68 14.81 10.46
CA LYS A 426 -7.64 15.71 10.95
C LYS A 426 -8.21 17.03 11.45
N ARG A 427 -7.87 17.38 12.69
CA ARG A 427 -8.31 18.61 13.36
C ARG A 427 -7.15 19.52 13.70
N GLU A 428 -7.48 20.79 13.90
CA GLU A 428 -6.58 21.77 14.49
C GLU A 428 -6.18 21.35 15.91
N PRO A 429 -4.98 21.76 16.39
CA PRO A 429 -4.58 21.58 17.78
C PRO A 429 -5.56 22.23 18.76
N GLY A 430 -5.66 21.65 19.95
CA GLY A 430 -6.37 22.28 21.07
C GLY A 430 -5.56 23.41 21.68
N VAL A 431 -6.21 24.24 22.52
CA VAL A 431 -5.64 25.47 23.10
C VAL A 431 -4.21 25.30 23.63
N LYS A 432 -3.98 24.32 24.52
CA LYS A 432 -2.64 24.08 25.11
C LYS A 432 -1.55 23.75 24.08
N PHE A 433 -1.89 22.93 23.07
CA PHE A 433 -0.94 22.58 22.00
C PHE A 433 -0.66 23.78 21.09
N ALA A 434 -1.70 24.57 20.78
CA ALA A 434 -1.57 25.76 19.95
C ALA A 434 -0.71 26.84 20.62
N GLU A 435 -0.88 27.05 21.93
CA GLU A 435 -0.06 27.98 22.72
C GLU A 435 1.41 27.55 22.76
N SER A 436 1.67 26.27 23.05
CA SER A 436 3.03 25.70 23.06
C SER A 436 3.73 25.86 21.70
N MET A 437 3.03 25.52 20.60
CA MET A 437 3.56 25.71 19.25
C MET A 437 3.84 27.18 18.92
N LYS A 438 2.95 28.11 19.32
CA LYS A 438 3.17 29.55 19.13
C LYS A 438 4.43 30.05 19.85
N GLN A 439 4.65 29.58 21.08
CA GLN A 439 5.85 29.93 21.86
C GLN A 439 7.15 29.39 21.22
N ALA A 440 7.07 28.30 20.45
CA ALA A 440 8.21 27.74 19.73
C ALA A 440 8.49 28.41 18.37
N LEU A 441 7.57 29.21 17.80
CA LEU A 441 7.78 29.86 16.49
C LEU A 441 9.06 30.73 16.40
N PRO A 442 9.44 31.50 17.43
CA PRO A 442 10.69 32.28 17.41
C PRO A 442 11.95 31.43 17.23
N ILE A 443 11.91 30.13 17.55
CA ILE A 443 13.04 29.19 17.39
C ILE A 443 13.56 29.18 15.95
N ARG A 444 12.68 29.36 14.95
CA ARG A 444 13.06 29.50 13.52
C ARG A 444 14.14 30.55 13.28
N ASN A 445 14.05 31.69 13.96
CA ASN A 445 14.99 32.80 13.76
C ASN A 445 16.38 32.42 14.27
N TYR A 446 16.45 31.68 15.38
CA TYR A 446 17.70 31.14 15.92
C TYR A 446 18.31 30.07 15.02
N ILE A 447 17.49 29.17 14.45
CA ILE A 447 17.94 28.17 13.45
C ILE A 447 18.55 28.87 12.24
N THR A 448 17.84 29.87 11.71
CA THR A 448 18.30 30.66 10.56
C THR A 448 19.60 31.40 10.84
N ALA A 449 19.71 32.05 12.00
CA ALA A 449 20.93 32.75 12.40
C ALA A 449 22.10 31.78 12.59
N SER A 450 21.85 30.60 13.15
CA SER A 450 22.85 29.55 13.37
C SER A 450 23.35 28.96 12.06
N TYR A 451 22.46 28.72 11.10
CA TYR A 451 22.82 28.31 9.75
C TYR A 451 23.71 29.35 9.05
N LYS A 452 23.37 30.64 9.10
CA LYS A 452 24.19 31.72 8.53
C LYS A 452 25.59 31.81 9.16
N LYS A 453 25.74 31.37 10.41
CA LYS A 453 27.03 31.30 11.12
C LYS A 453 27.79 29.97 10.89
N GLY A 454 27.28 29.09 10.03
CA GLY A 454 27.89 27.77 9.76
C GLY A 454 27.78 26.76 10.90
N ARG A 455 26.85 26.97 11.84
CA ARG A 455 26.67 26.11 13.03
C ARG A 455 25.57 25.05 12.89
N SER A 456 24.69 25.19 11.90
CA SER A 456 23.62 24.22 11.61
C SER A 456 24.07 23.21 10.57
N SER A 457 23.63 21.96 10.73
CA SER A 457 23.84 20.89 9.74
C SER A 457 22.61 20.67 8.85
N LEU A 458 21.61 21.54 8.90
CA LEU A 458 20.47 21.51 7.98
C LEU A 458 20.92 21.92 6.59
N CYS A 459 20.32 21.35 5.55
CA CYS A 459 20.65 21.75 4.19
C CYS A 459 20.05 23.14 3.87
N ALA A 460 20.63 23.82 2.88
CA ALA A 460 20.20 25.16 2.49
C ALA A 460 18.70 25.23 2.18
N GLN A 461 18.18 24.22 1.49
CA GLN A 461 16.78 24.15 1.10
C GLN A 461 15.85 24.01 2.32
N ASP A 462 16.21 23.21 3.31
CA ASP A 462 15.41 23.04 4.53
C ASP A 462 15.30 24.34 5.31
N VAL A 463 16.41 25.08 5.40
CA VAL A 463 16.46 26.37 6.09
C VAL A 463 15.68 27.44 5.32
N GLU A 464 15.78 27.48 4.00
CA GLU A 464 14.97 28.35 3.15
C GLU A 464 13.47 28.04 3.28
N ASN A 465 13.10 26.76 3.21
CA ASN A 465 11.71 26.33 3.39
C ASN A 465 11.17 26.74 4.75
N LEU A 466 11.98 26.61 5.80
CA LEU A 466 11.59 27.01 7.15
C LEU A 466 11.44 28.54 7.27
N GLN A 467 12.33 29.32 6.64
CA GLN A 467 12.26 30.80 6.59
C GLN A 467 11.00 31.28 5.87
N ASN A 468 10.73 30.69 4.71
CA ASN A 468 9.59 31.03 3.85
C ASN A 468 8.28 30.42 4.35
N TRP A 469 8.32 29.60 5.40
CA TRP A 469 7.12 29.03 5.99
C TRP A 469 6.27 30.11 6.65
N GLU A 470 5.05 30.27 6.17
CA GLU A 470 4.06 31.18 6.72
C GLU A 470 3.09 30.44 7.66
N LEU A 471 2.85 31.03 8.82
CA LEU A 471 1.85 30.52 9.74
C LEU A 471 0.46 30.74 9.16
N ASN A 472 -0.26 29.66 8.87
CA ASN A 472 -1.70 29.76 8.72
C ASN A 472 -2.32 30.04 10.09
N HIS A 473 -2.72 31.29 10.32
CA HIS A 473 -3.27 31.74 11.62
C HIS A 473 -4.48 30.92 12.07
N ASN A 474 -5.24 30.32 11.15
CA ASN A 474 -6.38 29.47 11.51
C ASN A 474 -5.94 28.21 12.27
N ILE A 475 -4.83 27.59 11.86
CA ILE A 475 -4.37 26.31 12.42
C ILE A 475 -4.03 26.44 13.92
N LEU A 476 -3.45 27.55 14.37
CA LEU A 476 -3.04 27.73 15.77
C LEU A 476 -4.04 28.55 16.59
N ASN A 477 -5.29 28.68 16.17
CA ASN A 477 -6.31 29.41 16.95
C ASN A 477 -6.89 28.61 18.13
N GLY A 478 -6.46 27.36 18.31
CA GLY A 478 -6.84 26.53 19.47
C GLY A 478 -8.29 26.05 19.45
N LYS A 479 -9.01 26.27 18.35
CA LYS A 479 -10.42 25.93 18.22
C LYS A 479 -10.65 24.42 18.26
N SER A 480 -9.67 23.61 17.85
CA SER A 480 -9.83 22.17 17.59
C SER A 480 -10.77 21.85 16.44
N ASP A 481 -10.94 22.79 15.48
CA ASP A 481 -11.87 22.59 14.36
C ASP A 481 -11.36 21.53 13.39
N LEU A 482 -12.30 20.92 12.67
CA LEU A 482 -11.96 20.00 11.58
C LEU A 482 -11.24 20.79 10.48
N THR A 483 -10.06 20.33 10.10
CA THR A 483 -9.30 20.95 9.02
C THR A 483 -9.91 20.63 7.66
N GLU A 484 -9.55 21.39 6.63
CA GLU A 484 -9.93 21.08 5.25
C GLU A 484 -9.42 19.70 4.80
N GLU A 485 -8.23 19.30 5.25
CA GLU A 485 -7.72 17.94 5.07
C GLU A 485 -8.62 16.91 5.74
N GLY A 486 -8.97 17.12 7.02
CA GLY A 486 -9.88 16.24 7.76
C GLY A 486 -11.26 16.12 7.10
N ARG A 487 -11.76 17.21 6.52
CA ARG A 487 -12.98 17.21 5.70
C ARG A 487 -12.83 16.32 4.47
N LYS A 488 -11.73 16.46 3.71
CA LYS A 488 -11.43 15.65 2.52
C LYS A 488 -11.24 14.17 2.88
N GLU A 489 -10.59 13.87 4.00
CA GLU A 489 -10.40 12.50 4.51
C GLU A 489 -11.76 11.82 4.76
N MET A 490 -12.65 12.47 5.53
CA MET A 490 -13.96 11.89 5.86
C MET A 490 -14.84 11.70 4.62
N ILE A 491 -14.81 12.62 3.65
CA ILE A 491 -15.51 12.47 2.36
C ILE A 491 -14.89 11.35 1.53
N GLY A 492 -13.56 11.24 1.53
CA GLY A 492 -12.83 10.21 0.80
C GLY A 492 -13.19 8.82 1.28
N LEU A 493 -13.25 8.62 2.61
CA LEU A 493 -13.62 7.35 3.23
C LEU A 493 -14.99 6.85 2.78
N SER A 494 -16.03 7.67 2.95
CA SER A 494 -17.40 7.33 2.56
C SER A 494 -17.57 7.16 1.05
N LYS A 495 -16.86 7.94 0.22
CA LYS A 495 -16.84 7.72 -1.23
C LYS A 495 -16.26 6.36 -1.58
N ARG A 496 -15.09 6.01 -1.03
CA ARG A 496 -14.48 4.69 -1.26
C ARG A 496 -15.38 3.57 -0.77
N LEU A 497 -16.02 3.73 0.39
CA LEU A 497 -16.97 2.74 0.91
C LEU A 497 -18.16 2.55 -0.04
N LYS A 498 -18.75 3.63 -0.55
CA LYS A 498 -19.84 3.60 -1.55
C LYS A 498 -19.40 2.98 -2.88
N GLU A 499 -18.16 3.21 -3.29
CA GLU A 499 -17.59 2.65 -4.51
C GLU A 499 -17.35 1.14 -4.40
N VAL A 500 -16.97 0.65 -3.22
CA VAL A 500 -16.76 -0.78 -2.95
C VAL A 500 -18.09 -1.51 -2.76
N PHE A 501 -19.07 -0.87 -2.12
CA PHE A 501 -20.38 -1.46 -1.81
C PHE A 501 -21.55 -0.69 -2.45
N PRO A 502 -21.57 -0.53 -3.78
CA PRO A 502 -22.55 0.32 -4.47
C PRO A 502 -23.98 -0.18 -4.28
N ASP A 503 -24.18 -1.50 -4.30
CA ASP A 503 -25.52 -2.12 -4.15
C ASP A 503 -26.10 -1.86 -2.76
N LEU A 504 -25.23 -1.80 -1.74
CA LEU A 504 -25.63 -1.59 -0.36
C LEU A 504 -25.88 -0.10 -0.04
N LEU A 505 -25.08 0.80 -0.64
CA LEU A 505 -24.98 2.21 -0.22
C LEU A 505 -25.54 3.24 -1.22
N SER A 506 -25.89 2.87 -2.46
CA SER A 506 -26.35 3.86 -3.45
C SER A 506 -27.76 4.39 -3.21
N ASN A 507 -28.65 3.58 -2.62
CA ASN A 507 -30.07 3.90 -2.45
C ASN A 507 -30.53 3.68 -0.99
N LEU A 508 -29.84 4.31 -0.03
CA LEU A 508 -30.19 4.21 1.39
C LEU A 508 -31.49 4.95 1.68
N ARG A 509 -32.50 4.24 2.20
CA ARG A 509 -33.78 4.81 2.63
C ARG A 509 -33.80 5.00 4.15
N HIS A 510 -34.77 5.77 4.64
CA HIS A 510 -35.02 5.85 6.08
C HIS A 510 -35.27 4.44 6.62
N GLY A 511 -34.53 4.05 7.67
CA GLY A 511 -34.56 2.69 8.20
C GLY A 511 -33.43 1.79 7.70
N ASP A 512 -32.73 2.11 6.60
CA ASP A 512 -31.59 1.30 6.10
C ASP A 512 -30.27 1.60 6.83
N TYR A 513 -30.19 2.71 7.57
CA TYR A 513 -28.95 3.19 8.16
C TYR A 513 -29.09 3.64 9.61
N SER A 514 -27.95 3.77 10.30
CA SER A 514 -27.77 4.50 11.55
C SER A 514 -26.43 5.23 11.51
N PHE A 515 -26.46 6.55 11.64
CA PHE A 515 -25.27 7.41 11.67
C PHE A 515 -25.26 8.19 12.97
N ARG A 516 -24.21 8.04 13.77
CA ARG A 516 -24.08 8.76 15.05
C ARG A 516 -22.64 9.16 15.36
N SER A 517 -22.45 10.27 16.05
CA SER A 517 -21.14 10.70 16.54
C SER A 517 -21.10 10.79 18.05
N ALA A 518 -19.90 10.64 18.62
CA ALA A 518 -19.60 11.11 19.96
C ALA A 518 -19.76 12.64 20.04
N SER A 519 -19.87 13.16 21.27
CA SER A 519 -19.99 14.60 21.52
C SER A 519 -18.71 15.35 21.13
N GLY A 520 -18.86 16.45 20.39
CA GLY A 520 -17.76 17.32 20.02
C GLY A 520 -17.92 17.86 18.61
N PHE A 521 -17.84 19.18 18.46
CA PHE A 521 -18.21 19.86 17.23
C PHE A 521 -17.38 19.41 15.99
N TRP A 522 -16.10 19.06 16.15
CA TRP A 522 -15.28 18.54 15.04
C TRP A 522 -15.63 17.09 14.65
N ILE A 523 -16.15 16.31 15.61
CA ILE A 523 -16.61 14.93 15.40
C ILE A 523 -17.96 14.96 14.68
N GLU A 524 -18.86 15.85 15.12
CA GLU A 524 -20.14 16.13 14.47
C GLU A 524 -19.94 16.61 13.03
N LYS A 525 -19.02 17.55 12.81
CA LYS A 525 -18.62 17.95 11.44
C LYS A 525 -18.04 16.78 10.63
N SER A 526 -17.22 15.93 11.25
CA SER A 526 -16.64 14.76 10.57
C SER A 526 -17.72 13.80 10.07
N ILE A 527 -18.71 13.46 10.90
CA ILE A 527 -19.81 12.59 10.48
C ILE A 527 -20.73 13.28 9.46
N GLN A 528 -20.97 14.58 9.58
CA GLN A 528 -21.72 15.34 8.57
C GLN A 528 -21.08 15.23 7.19
N HIS A 529 -19.76 15.36 7.11
CA HIS A 529 -19.04 15.25 5.85
C HIS A 529 -19.00 13.82 5.30
N PHE A 530 -18.85 12.82 6.17
CA PHE A 530 -18.95 11.41 5.80
C PHE A 530 -20.34 11.12 5.20
N VAL A 531 -21.41 11.42 5.93
CA VAL A 531 -22.80 11.12 5.54
C VAL A 531 -23.25 11.89 4.31
N LYS A 532 -22.92 13.19 4.21
CA LYS A 532 -23.30 14.02 3.05
C LYS A 532 -22.81 13.45 1.72
N SER A 533 -21.66 12.77 1.72
CA SER A 533 -21.12 12.16 0.50
C SER A 533 -21.71 10.79 0.17
N LEU A 534 -22.43 10.14 1.11
CA LEU A 534 -23.22 8.94 0.84
C LEU A 534 -24.56 9.30 0.20
N GLY A 535 -25.20 10.39 0.62
CA GLY A 535 -26.44 10.93 0.06
C GLY A 535 -26.84 12.25 0.70
N GLU A 536 -27.63 13.06 -0.02
CA GLU A 536 -28.00 14.42 0.43
C GLU A 536 -29.10 14.44 1.50
N ASP A 537 -30.02 13.46 1.47
CA ASP A 537 -31.20 13.40 2.38
C ASP A 537 -31.02 12.42 3.55
N LEU A 538 -29.78 12.08 3.91
CA LEU A 538 -29.47 11.17 5.01
C LEU A 538 -29.44 11.91 6.35
N THR A 539 -30.07 11.34 7.37
CA THR A 539 -30.13 11.95 8.70
C THR A 539 -29.05 11.38 9.63
N ILE A 540 -28.60 12.21 10.57
CA ILE A 540 -27.66 11.83 11.62
C ILE A 540 -28.43 11.84 12.94
N GLU A 541 -28.32 10.75 13.69
CA GLU A 541 -28.96 10.63 14.98
C GLU A 541 -28.33 11.59 16.00
N LYS A 542 -29.16 12.11 16.92
CA LYS A 542 -28.68 12.99 17.99
C LYS A 542 -27.66 12.27 18.86
N VAL A 543 -26.65 13.02 19.30
CA VAL A 543 -25.67 12.57 20.30
C VAL A 543 -26.41 12.16 21.57
N LYS A 544 -26.01 11.03 22.17
CA LYS A 544 -26.54 10.54 23.44
C LYS A 544 -25.44 10.56 24.50
N ASP A 545 -25.80 10.84 25.75
CA ASP A 545 -24.88 10.75 26.88
C ASP A 545 -24.60 9.27 27.22
N ALA A 546 -23.35 8.98 27.61
CA ALA A 546 -22.89 7.62 27.92
C ALA A 546 -23.11 6.58 26.79
N ASP A 547 -23.01 7.03 25.53
CA ASP A 547 -23.23 6.18 24.35
C ASP A 547 -22.06 5.23 24.06
N VAL A 548 -22.34 4.21 23.25
CA VAL A 548 -21.43 3.16 22.77
C VAL A 548 -20.11 3.69 22.19
N MET A 549 -20.11 4.92 21.70
CA MET A 549 -18.97 5.53 20.99
C MET A 549 -17.94 6.19 21.92
N ALA A 550 -18.33 6.59 23.13
CA ALA A 550 -17.44 7.28 24.07
C ALA A 550 -17.91 7.12 25.54
N PRO A 551 -18.17 5.90 26.03
CA PRO A 551 -18.67 5.67 27.39
C PRO A 551 -17.69 6.19 28.48
N TYR A 552 -16.39 6.21 28.18
CA TYR A 552 -15.34 6.74 29.07
C TYR A 552 -15.41 8.26 29.28
N ALA A 553 -16.08 9.02 28.40
CA ALA A 553 -16.09 10.48 28.45
C ALA A 553 -16.90 11.02 29.64
N THR A 554 -17.98 10.33 30.02
CA THR A 554 -18.86 10.70 31.16
C THR A 554 -18.64 9.84 32.40
N CYS A 555 -17.66 8.91 32.35
CA CYS A 555 -17.33 8.00 33.43
C CYS A 555 -16.42 8.67 34.48
N GLY A 556 -16.96 9.00 35.65
CA GLY A 556 -16.26 9.71 36.74
C GLY A 556 -15.01 8.99 37.24
N SER A 557 -15.09 7.67 37.45
CA SER A 557 -13.94 6.86 37.87
C SER A 557 -12.83 6.87 36.81
N TYR A 558 -13.15 6.70 35.52
CA TYR A 558 -12.15 6.82 34.46
C TYR A 558 -11.52 8.22 34.40
N GLN A 559 -12.32 9.28 34.54
CA GLN A 559 -11.82 10.65 34.51
C GLN A 559 -10.85 10.92 35.66
N LYS A 560 -11.16 10.45 36.86
CA LYS A 560 -10.34 10.60 38.06
C LYS A 560 -9.11 9.70 38.05
N ASP A 561 -9.31 8.40 37.85
CA ASP A 561 -8.29 7.38 38.13
C ASP A 561 -7.37 7.14 36.92
N VAL A 562 -7.80 7.53 35.72
CA VAL A 562 -7.02 7.38 34.47
C VAL A 562 -6.69 8.72 33.85
N GLN A 563 -7.69 9.48 33.38
CA GLN A 563 -7.43 10.65 32.53
C GLN A 563 -6.67 11.77 33.26
N ARG A 564 -7.03 12.05 34.52
CA ARG A 564 -6.42 13.11 35.35
C ARG A 564 -5.34 12.59 36.30
N ASN A 565 -5.11 11.28 36.35
CA ASN A 565 -4.11 10.67 37.23
C ASN A 565 -2.71 10.77 36.59
N PRO A 566 -1.78 11.55 37.16
CA PRO A 566 -0.43 11.72 36.60
C PRO A 566 0.35 10.40 36.56
N ASN A 567 0.09 9.47 37.48
CA ASN A 567 0.79 8.18 37.54
C ASN A 567 0.59 7.32 36.29
N ILE A 568 -0.49 7.56 35.51
CA ILE A 568 -0.72 6.88 34.22
C ILE A 568 0.38 7.20 33.20
N TYR A 569 1.02 8.36 33.32
CA TYR A 569 2.03 8.83 32.37
C TYR A 569 3.47 8.63 32.88
N ALA A 570 3.66 8.00 34.04
CA ALA A 570 4.97 7.84 34.69
C ALA A 570 6.01 7.15 33.80
N GLU A 571 5.63 6.14 33.01
CA GLU A 571 6.57 5.47 32.09
C GLU A 571 7.00 6.38 30.92
N ALA A 572 6.13 7.27 30.46
CA ALA A 572 6.51 8.26 29.44
C ALA A 572 7.47 9.30 30.02
N GLU A 573 7.24 9.76 31.25
CA GLU A 573 8.14 10.67 31.98
C GLU A 573 9.51 10.03 32.24
N LYS A 574 9.51 8.75 32.63
CA LYS A 574 10.73 7.95 32.81
C LYS A 574 11.52 7.82 31.51
N TYR A 575 10.86 7.59 30.38
CA TYR A 575 11.52 7.52 29.08
C TYR A 575 12.13 8.87 28.65
N MET A 576 11.53 9.99 29.05
CA MET A 576 12.11 11.32 28.83
C MET A 576 13.38 11.56 29.66
N GLN A 577 13.69 10.72 30.66
CA GLN A 577 14.98 10.72 31.36
C GLN A 577 15.96 9.68 30.80
N HIS A 578 15.53 8.85 29.84
CA HIS A 578 16.35 7.80 29.25
C HIS A 578 17.39 8.37 28.29
N SER A 579 18.55 7.69 28.20
CA SER A 579 19.69 8.14 27.37
C SER A 579 19.32 8.30 25.90
N GLU A 580 18.37 7.52 25.39
CA GLU A 580 17.90 7.62 24.00
C GLU A 580 17.17 8.95 23.72
N TYR A 581 16.28 9.39 24.62
CA TYR A 581 15.62 10.68 24.49
C TYR A 581 16.61 11.85 24.66
N LEU A 582 17.49 11.76 25.66
CA LEU A 582 18.51 12.77 25.90
C LEU A 582 19.46 12.91 24.69
N ALA A 583 19.84 11.80 24.05
CA ALA A 583 20.62 11.81 22.83
C ALA A 583 19.86 12.43 21.65
N THR A 584 18.57 12.14 21.49
CA THR A 584 17.70 12.78 20.49
C THR A 584 17.65 14.29 20.68
N LYS A 585 17.45 14.76 21.91
CA LYS A 585 17.44 16.18 22.25
C LYS A 585 18.76 16.88 21.89
N ASP A 586 19.89 16.27 22.25
CA ASP A 586 21.23 16.75 21.88
C ASP A 586 21.42 16.79 20.36
N ARG A 587 21.02 15.73 19.63
CA ARG A 587 21.11 15.68 18.16
C ARG A 587 20.30 16.78 17.49
N ILE A 588 19.07 17.03 17.94
CA ILE A 588 18.21 18.11 17.42
C ILE A 588 18.87 19.47 17.66
N GLN A 589 19.41 19.71 18.85
CA GLN A 589 20.11 20.96 19.17
C GLN A 589 21.36 21.16 18.29
N ARG A 590 22.20 20.14 18.13
CA ARG A 590 23.38 20.21 17.24
C ARG A 590 22.99 20.40 15.78
N ARG A 591 21.97 19.69 15.30
CA ARG A 591 21.48 19.80 13.91
C ARG A 591 20.96 21.20 13.60
N THR A 592 20.22 21.79 14.53
CA THR A 592 19.70 23.16 14.41
C THR A 592 20.78 24.23 14.60
N GLY A 593 21.89 23.91 15.27
CA GLY A 593 23.00 24.82 15.55
C GLY A 593 22.72 25.86 16.63
N ILE A 594 21.62 25.68 17.38
CA ILE A 594 21.17 26.61 18.43
C ILE A 594 22.16 26.57 19.61
N ASP A 595 22.50 27.75 20.14
CA ASP A 595 23.51 27.95 21.18
C ASP A 595 22.95 28.05 22.61
N TYR A 596 21.65 27.82 22.79
CA TYR A 596 21.01 27.62 24.10
C TYR A 596 20.43 26.21 24.23
N THR A 597 20.21 25.79 25.46
CA THR A 597 19.66 24.45 25.75
C THR A 597 18.18 24.41 25.42
N LEU A 598 17.77 23.55 24.48
CA LEU A 598 16.35 23.30 24.21
C LEU A 598 15.72 22.62 25.42
N THR A 599 14.53 23.04 25.85
CA THR A 599 13.76 22.33 26.88
C THR A 599 12.97 21.16 26.30
N ASP A 600 12.48 20.26 27.14
CA ASP A 600 11.61 19.15 26.69
C ASP A 600 10.31 19.67 26.06
N ASP A 601 9.81 20.79 26.58
CA ASP A 601 8.68 21.53 26.01
C ASP A 601 9.04 22.10 24.63
N ASN A 602 10.25 22.62 24.42
CA ASN A 602 10.69 23.07 23.10
C ASN A 602 10.71 21.90 22.10
N ILE A 603 11.28 20.75 22.47
CA ILE A 603 11.34 19.57 21.60
C ILE A 603 9.93 19.09 21.26
N THR A 604 9.04 19.00 22.25
CA THR A 604 7.65 18.60 22.06
C THR A 604 6.90 19.58 21.14
N ALA A 605 7.07 20.89 21.35
CA ALA A 605 6.45 21.92 20.53
C ALA A 605 6.95 21.91 19.07
N LEU A 606 8.24 21.68 18.83
CA LEU A 606 8.80 21.53 17.48
C LEU A 606 8.27 20.27 16.79
N TYR A 607 8.12 19.18 17.53
CA TYR A 607 7.52 17.94 17.02
C TYR A 607 6.03 18.15 16.67
N ASP A 608 5.31 18.89 17.52
CA ASP A 608 3.92 19.29 17.27
C ASP A 608 3.79 20.19 16.04
N LEU A 609 4.68 21.18 15.88
CA LEU A 609 4.73 22.03 14.68
C LEU A 609 4.92 21.16 13.43
N CYS A 610 5.85 20.21 13.44
CA CYS A 610 6.04 19.27 12.34
C CYS A 610 4.74 18.52 12.00
N ARG A 611 4.12 17.83 12.96
CA ARG A 611 2.98 16.92 12.68
C ARG A 611 1.65 17.64 12.43
N TYR A 612 1.39 18.80 13.03
CA TYR A 612 0.14 19.55 12.81
C TYR A 612 0.16 20.37 11.51
N THR A 613 1.33 20.77 11.03
CA THR A 613 1.45 21.61 9.82
C THR A 613 1.79 20.81 8.56
N TRP A 614 1.91 19.48 8.68
CA TRP A 614 2.06 18.54 7.57
C TRP A 614 0.71 18.17 6.97
N SER A 615 0.51 18.26 5.65
CA SER A 615 -0.69 17.78 4.95
C SER A 615 -0.31 16.68 3.96
N ALA A 616 -0.86 15.48 4.16
CA ALA A 616 -0.68 14.36 3.24
C ALA A 616 -1.59 14.51 2.02
N VAL A 617 -2.82 14.99 2.21
CA VAL A 617 -3.81 15.15 1.13
C VAL A 617 -3.38 16.20 0.10
N ASP A 618 -2.74 17.28 0.54
CA ASP A 618 -2.26 18.34 -0.35
C ASP A 618 -0.79 18.16 -0.76
N ASN A 619 -0.17 17.02 -0.39
CA ASN A 619 1.26 16.74 -0.58
C ASN A 619 2.17 17.90 -0.10
N LYS A 620 1.78 18.53 1.01
CA LYS A 620 2.46 19.70 1.59
C LYS A 620 3.16 19.31 2.87
N PHE A 621 4.45 19.00 2.72
CA PHE A 621 5.33 18.67 3.84
C PHE A 621 5.56 19.88 4.75
N SER A 622 5.64 19.63 6.07
CA SER A 622 6.01 20.67 7.02
C SER A 622 7.52 20.89 7.02
N PRO A 623 8.01 22.12 6.79
CA PRO A 623 9.44 22.44 6.90
C PRO A 623 10.00 22.19 8.31
N TRP A 624 9.15 22.22 9.34
CA TRP A 624 9.54 21.92 10.72
C TRP A 624 9.93 20.45 10.91
N CYS A 625 9.55 19.55 10.00
CA CYS A 625 9.95 18.14 10.08
C CYS A 625 11.43 17.92 9.72
N ALA A 626 12.07 18.85 8.98
CA ALA A 626 13.50 18.75 8.62
C ALA A 626 14.45 18.82 9.82
N LEU A 627 13.93 19.29 10.97
CA LEU A 627 14.66 19.38 12.23
C LEU A 627 14.97 18.01 12.85
N PHE A 628 14.28 16.96 12.40
CA PHE A 628 14.37 15.62 12.96
C PHE A 628 14.95 14.64 11.95
N THR A 629 15.74 13.69 12.42
CA THR A 629 16.02 12.45 11.69
C THR A 629 14.89 11.45 11.87
N LYS A 630 14.88 10.37 11.08
CA LYS A 630 13.93 9.27 11.24
C LYS A 630 13.98 8.67 12.66
N ASP A 631 15.18 8.41 13.19
CA ASP A 631 15.36 7.85 14.53
C ASP A 631 14.84 8.81 15.61
N ASP A 632 15.06 10.12 15.45
CA ASP A 632 14.51 11.13 16.38
C ASP A 632 12.97 11.07 16.41
N LEU A 633 12.31 10.96 15.25
CA LEU A 633 10.86 10.84 15.17
C LEU A 633 10.34 9.54 15.80
N GLU A 634 11.03 8.41 15.65
CA GLU A 634 10.66 7.14 16.29
C GLU A 634 10.80 7.20 17.83
N VAL A 635 11.79 7.95 18.33
CA VAL A 635 11.94 8.18 19.78
C VAL A 635 10.80 9.04 20.31
N LEU A 636 10.43 10.10 19.60
CA LEU A 636 9.32 11.00 19.98
C LEU A 636 7.96 10.31 19.85
N GLU A 637 7.79 9.44 18.85
CA GLU A 637 6.64 8.56 18.70
C GLU A 637 6.49 7.65 19.92
N TYR A 638 7.57 7.04 20.41
CA TYR A 638 7.48 6.11 21.53
C TYR A 638 6.94 6.74 22.82
N ILE A 639 7.22 8.03 23.04
CA ILE A 639 6.60 8.80 24.14
C ILE A 639 5.08 8.82 23.98
N GLN A 640 4.57 9.02 22.77
CA GLN A 640 3.13 9.01 22.51
C GLN A 640 2.55 7.59 22.64
N ASP A 641 3.28 6.58 22.20
CA ASP A 641 2.89 5.18 22.36
C ASP A 641 2.76 4.80 23.83
N LEU A 642 3.71 5.17 24.69
CA LEU A 642 3.62 4.98 26.14
C LEU A 642 2.38 5.67 26.72
N LYS A 643 2.16 6.95 26.37
CA LYS A 643 0.98 7.71 26.85
C LYS A 643 -0.33 7.04 26.44
N HIS A 644 -0.47 6.61 25.19
CA HIS A 644 -1.68 5.94 24.70
C HIS A 644 -1.83 4.52 25.26
N TYR A 645 -0.74 3.76 25.37
CA TYR A 645 -0.75 2.40 25.89
C TYR A 645 -1.28 2.35 27.33
N TYR A 646 -0.80 3.27 28.18
CA TYR A 646 -1.24 3.33 29.57
C TYR A 646 -2.59 4.02 29.76
N ARG A 647 -2.88 5.10 29.00
CA ARG A 647 -4.16 5.80 29.13
C ARG A 647 -5.32 5.03 28.51
N ASN A 648 -5.17 4.58 27.26
CA ASN A 648 -6.28 4.07 26.44
C ASN A 648 -6.16 2.57 26.10
N GLY A 649 -4.98 1.97 26.30
CA GLY A 649 -4.68 0.60 25.89
C GLY A 649 -4.48 -0.38 27.06
N TYR A 650 -3.63 -1.38 26.82
CA TYR A 650 -3.32 -2.49 27.73
C TYR A 650 -2.68 -2.12 29.06
N GLY A 651 -2.15 -0.90 29.22
CA GLY A 651 -1.53 -0.47 30.47
C GLY A 651 -2.55 -0.25 31.61
N THR A 652 -3.83 -0.05 31.27
CA THR A 652 -4.91 0.08 32.25
C THR A 652 -6.06 -0.87 31.91
N SER A 653 -6.42 -1.77 32.84
CA SER A 653 -7.38 -2.85 32.61
C SER A 653 -8.79 -2.39 32.26
N VAL A 654 -9.23 -1.22 32.75
CA VAL A 654 -10.57 -0.67 32.48
C VAL A 654 -10.83 -0.42 31.00
N ASN A 655 -9.78 -0.19 30.21
CA ASN A 655 -9.87 0.06 28.78
C ASN A 655 -10.45 -1.14 28.00
N GLU A 656 -10.17 -2.35 28.48
CA GLU A 656 -10.75 -3.57 27.89
C GLU A 656 -12.27 -3.55 28.04
N LEU A 657 -12.79 -3.17 29.22
CA LEU A 657 -14.24 -3.11 29.48
C LEU A 657 -14.93 -2.09 28.58
N PHE A 658 -14.35 -0.91 28.40
CA PHE A 658 -14.91 0.08 27.47
C PHE A 658 -14.91 -0.40 26.02
N GLY A 659 -13.86 -1.07 25.57
CA GLY A 659 -13.77 -1.61 24.21
C GLY A 659 -14.81 -2.68 23.88
N ARG A 660 -15.27 -3.43 24.89
CA ARG A 660 -16.32 -4.46 24.74
C ARG A 660 -17.70 -3.87 24.38
N VAL A 661 -17.99 -2.65 24.83
CA VAL A 661 -19.30 -1.98 24.61
C VAL A 661 -19.63 -1.83 23.10
N PRO A 662 -18.78 -1.22 22.26
CA PRO A 662 -19.02 -1.18 20.81
C PRO A 662 -18.95 -2.54 20.12
N LEU A 663 -18.19 -3.50 20.65
CA LEU A 663 -18.13 -4.84 20.08
C LEU A 663 -19.41 -5.66 20.35
N ALA A 664 -20.05 -5.46 21.51
CA ALA A 664 -21.38 -5.98 21.78
C ALA A 664 -22.40 -5.40 20.79
N ASN A 665 -22.37 -4.08 20.58
CA ASN A 665 -23.23 -3.41 19.60
C ASN A 665 -23.01 -3.92 18.16
N LEU A 666 -21.77 -4.20 17.76
CA LEU A 666 -21.44 -4.82 16.47
C LEU A 666 -22.15 -6.19 16.32
N LEU A 667 -22.04 -7.06 17.32
CA LEU A 667 -22.69 -8.38 17.30
C LEU A 667 -24.22 -8.24 17.21
N GLU A 668 -24.83 -7.42 18.06
CA GLU A 668 -26.27 -7.17 18.05
C GLU A 668 -26.75 -6.61 16.70
N SER A 669 -25.99 -5.70 16.10
CA SER A 669 -26.31 -5.10 14.80
C SER A 669 -26.40 -6.17 13.72
N PHE A 670 -25.43 -7.09 13.66
CA PHE A 670 -25.44 -8.17 12.67
C PHE A 670 -26.45 -9.28 12.99
N GLU A 671 -26.71 -9.58 14.27
CA GLU A 671 -27.80 -10.48 14.65
C GLU A 671 -29.15 -9.95 14.17
N ASN A 672 -29.39 -8.65 14.26
CA ASN A 672 -30.61 -8.03 13.75
C ASN A 672 -30.74 -8.17 12.23
N VAL A 673 -29.63 -8.07 11.48
CA VAL A 673 -29.62 -8.33 10.03
C VAL A 673 -30.04 -9.76 9.74
N LYS A 674 -29.49 -10.74 10.47
CA LYS A 674 -29.86 -12.15 10.33
C LYS A 674 -31.34 -12.42 10.67
N LYS A 675 -31.91 -11.67 11.59
CA LYS A 675 -33.34 -11.73 11.95
C LYS A 675 -34.24 -11.01 10.94
N GLY A 676 -33.69 -10.39 9.89
CA GLY A 676 -34.43 -9.65 8.87
C GLY A 676 -34.84 -8.22 9.28
N HIS A 677 -34.27 -7.70 10.37
CA HIS A 677 -34.59 -6.37 10.94
C HIS A 677 -33.38 -5.42 11.01
N GLY A 678 -32.25 -5.80 10.40
CA GLY A 678 -31.00 -5.05 10.50
C GLY A 678 -30.87 -3.90 9.51
N LYS A 679 -29.86 -3.07 9.74
CA LYS A 679 -29.48 -1.95 8.88
C LYS A 679 -28.49 -2.41 7.82
N LYS A 680 -28.51 -1.76 6.65
CA LYS A 680 -27.47 -1.89 5.62
C LYS A 680 -26.16 -1.25 6.07
N ILE A 681 -26.21 -0.16 6.84
CA ILE A 681 -25.01 0.49 7.40
C ILE A 681 -25.25 1.06 8.79
N VAL A 682 -24.36 0.76 9.72
CA VAL A 682 -24.28 1.35 11.06
C VAL A 682 -22.90 1.98 11.20
N THR A 683 -22.84 3.29 11.36
CA THR A 683 -21.56 4.02 11.39
C THR A 683 -21.49 4.98 12.57
N TYR A 684 -20.35 4.92 13.26
CA TYR A 684 -20.01 5.75 14.40
C TYR A 684 -18.76 6.59 14.14
N VAL A 685 -18.77 7.87 14.54
CA VAL A 685 -17.56 8.70 14.55
C VAL A 685 -17.19 9.09 15.97
N THR A 686 -15.93 8.86 16.38
CA THR A 686 -15.43 9.00 17.76
C THR A 686 -13.97 9.47 17.80
N HIS A 687 -13.28 9.27 18.93
CA HIS A 687 -11.88 9.58 19.18
C HIS A 687 -10.97 8.36 19.06
N ALA A 688 -9.66 8.63 18.95
CA ALA A 688 -8.62 7.60 19.01
C ALA A 688 -8.74 6.70 20.26
N THR A 689 -9.12 7.27 21.40
CA THR A 689 -9.29 6.52 22.66
C THR A 689 -10.24 5.33 22.53
N MET A 690 -11.37 5.50 21.81
CA MET A 690 -12.32 4.41 21.65
C MET A 690 -11.77 3.29 20.76
N LEU A 691 -11.04 3.64 19.70
CA LEU A 691 -10.37 2.67 18.84
C LEU A 691 -9.30 1.89 19.62
N ASP A 692 -8.43 2.58 20.37
CA ASP A 692 -7.42 1.98 21.24
C ASP A 692 -8.03 0.96 22.23
N GLN A 693 -9.17 1.31 22.83
CA GLN A 693 -9.92 0.45 23.75
C GLN A 693 -10.54 -0.76 23.04
N ILE A 694 -11.09 -0.59 21.83
CA ILE A 694 -11.59 -1.71 21.00
C ILE A 694 -10.46 -2.69 20.66
N TYR A 695 -9.30 -2.18 20.25
CA TYR A 695 -8.14 -3.04 19.96
C TYR A 695 -7.72 -3.83 21.19
N THR A 696 -7.77 -3.19 22.37
CA THR A 696 -7.50 -3.83 23.66
C THR A 696 -8.49 -4.95 23.97
N ALA A 697 -9.79 -4.71 23.79
CA ALA A 697 -10.84 -5.72 23.99
C ALA A 697 -10.74 -6.92 23.03
N LEU A 698 -10.30 -6.68 21.79
CA LEU A 698 -10.06 -7.74 20.80
C LEU A 698 -8.71 -8.46 21.00
N GLY A 699 -7.85 -8.00 21.91
CA GLY A 699 -6.51 -8.57 22.10
C GLY A 699 -5.55 -8.28 20.94
N LEU A 700 -5.82 -7.25 20.12
CA LEU A 700 -5.03 -6.88 18.96
C LEU A 700 -3.81 -6.03 19.32
N PHE A 701 -2.72 -6.21 18.57
CA PHE A 701 -1.46 -5.44 18.72
C PHE A 701 -0.87 -5.49 20.13
N LYS A 702 -1.16 -6.55 20.89
CA LYS A 702 -0.64 -6.75 22.24
C LYS A 702 0.80 -7.23 22.19
N ASP A 703 1.69 -6.45 22.77
CA ASP A 703 3.09 -6.81 22.94
C ASP A 703 3.28 -7.93 23.95
N THR A 704 4.32 -8.74 23.74
CA THR A 704 4.68 -9.85 24.64
C THR A 704 5.15 -9.32 25.99
N ALA A 705 5.94 -8.24 25.99
CA ALA A 705 6.33 -7.50 27.17
C ALA A 705 5.56 -6.17 27.24
N LYS A 706 5.25 -5.71 28.45
CA LYS A 706 4.62 -4.40 28.63
C LYS A 706 5.58 -3.30 28.16
N LEU A 707 5.07 -2.34 27.38
CA LEU A 707 5.80 -1.12 27.05
C LEU A 707 6.21 -0.41 28.35
N ASN A 708 7.43 0.12 28.39
CA ASN A 708 7.97 0.78 29.57
C ASN A 708 9.00 1.84 29.16
N GLY A 709 9.30 2.76 30.05
CA GLY A 709 10.21 3.87 29.81
C GLY A 709 11.69 3.54 29.99
N LEU A 710 12.06 2.28 30.27
CA LEU A 710 13.47 1.87 30.36
C LEU A 710 14.03 1.38 29.03
N ASN A 711 13.19 0.82 28.16
CA ASN A 711 13.65 0.27 26.90
C ASN A 711 12.58 0.34 25.82
N ARG A 712 12.88 1.04 24.73
CA ARG A 712 12.05 1.06 23.53
C ARG A 712 12.30 -0.20 22.70
N ASP A 713 11.32 -1.09 22.68
CA ASP A 713 11.30 -2.18 21.70
C ASP A 713 11.01 -1.62 20.29
N ARG A 714 11.98 -1.80 19.39
CA ARG A 714 11.91 -1.38 17.99
C ARG A 714 10.97 -2.24 17.16
N GLU A 715 10.60 -3.42 17.62
CA GLU A 715 9.68 -4.37 16.97
C GLU A 715 8.29 -4.41 17.63
N ARG A 716 8.01 -3.48 18.56
CA ARG A 716 6.72 -3.40 19.25
C ARG A 716 5.54 -3.39 18.28
N LYS A 717 4.47 -4.06 18.68
CA LYS A 717 3.19 -4.17 17.96
C LYS A 717 2.31 -2.94 18.23
N TRP A 718 2.30 -2.42 19.45
CA TRP A 718 1.53 -1.22 19.80
C TRP A 718 2.20 0.04 19.24
N ARG A 719 1.62 0.61 18.16
CA ARG A 719 2.11 1.83 17.50
C ARG A 719 0.97 2.76 17.12
N THR A 720 0.81 3.84 17.86
CA THR A 720 -0.29 4.80 17.68
C THR A 720 -0.32 5.41 16.27
N SER A 721 0.85 5.59 15.65
CA SER A 721 1.02 6.07 14.27
C SER A 721 0.48 5.13 13.18
N LYS A 722 0.23 3.86 13.51
CA LYS A 722 -0.37 2.87 12.60
C LYS A 722 -1.81 2.56 12.96
N LEU A 723 -2.13 2.57 14.26
CA LEU A 723 -3.41 2.10 14.78
C LEU A 723 -4.46 3.20 14.79
N SER A 724 -4.11 4.36 15.33
CA SER A 724 -5.09 5.36 15.79
C SER A 724 -4.79 6.72 15.21
N VAL A 725 -4.42 6.79 13.92
CA VAL A 725 -4.21 8.02 13.15
C VAL A 725 -5.50 8.81 12.94
N PHE A 726 -5.42 10.06 12.44
CA PHE A 726 -6.64 10.78 12.05
C PHE A 726 -7.41 9.98 10.99
N SER A 727 -8.74 10.00 11.05
CA SER A 727 -9.60 9.18 10.18
C SER A 727 -9.36 7.66 10.24
N ALA A 728 -8.63 7.17 11.25
CA ALA A 728 -8.50 5.74 11.49
C ALA A 728 -9.88 5.08 11.63
N ASN A 729 -10.03 3.86 11.16
CA ASN A 729 -11.33 3.19 11.12
C ASN A 729 -11.23 1.69 11.34
N LEU A 730 -12.22 1.13 12.02
CA LEU A 730 -12.46 -0.30 12.10
C LEU A 730 -13.82 -0.58 11.46
N ILE A 731 -13.84 -1.38 10.41
CA ILE A 731 -15.03 -1.71 9.64
C ILE A 731 -15.22 -3.23 9.69
N ALA A 732 -16.44 -3.68 9.96
CA ALA A 732 -16.86 -5.06 9.81
C ALA A 732 -17.93 -5.12 8.71
N VAL A 733 -17.82 -6.11 7.81
CA VAL A 733 -18.77 -6.33 6.73
C VAL A 733 -19.36 -7.72 6.87
N LEU A 734 -20.67 -7.79 7.05
CA LEU A 734 -21.44 -9.02 7.05
C LEU A 734 -21.79 -9.38 5.61
N ASN A 735 -21.39 -10.56 5.15
CA ASN A 735 -21.77 -11.08 3.85
C ASN A 735 -22.68 -12.29 4.00
N ARG A 736 -23.61 -12.42 3.04
CA ARG A 736 -24.48 -13.56 2.83
C ARG A 736 -23.90 -14.40 1.68
N ARG A 737 -23.79 -15.72 1.85
CA ARG A 737 -23.36 -16.60 0.76
C ARG A 737 -24.46 -16.71 -0.30
N VAL A 738 -24.13 -16.42 -1.56
CA VAL A 738 -25.01 -16.63 -2.72
C VAL A 738 -24.35 -17.62 -3.68
N LEU A 739 -24.96 -18.81 -3.81
CA LEU A 739 -24.62 -19.77 -4.86
C LEU A 739 -25.11 -19.21 -6.21
N ARG A 740 -24.19 -18.82 -7.10
CA ARG A 740 -24.55 -18.31 -8.44
C ARG A 740 -24.61 -19.41 -9.51
N LEU A 741 -24.23 -20.63 -9.17
CA LEU A 741 -24.39 -21.83 -9.99
C LEU A 741 -25.36 -22.77 -9.28
N LEU A 742 -26.50 -23.04 -9.92
CA LEU A 742 -27.63 -23.88 -9.49
C LEU A 742 -28.69 -23.20 -8.60
N ARG A 743 -29.87 -23.01 -9.20
CA ARG A 743 -31.15 -22.96 -8.47
C ARG A 743 -31.34 -24.28 -7.70
N CYS A 744 -31.99 -24.19 -6.53
CA CYS A 744 -32.43 -25.25 -5.59
C CYS A 744 -31.43 -25.56 -4.45
N THR A 745 -31.76 -25.72 -3.17
CA THR A 745 -33.01 -25.65 -2.36
C THR A 745 -32.61 -25.64 -0.88
N ASN A 746 -33.37 -24.93 -0.04
CA ASN A 746 -33.49 -25.00 1.43
C ASN A 746 -32.35 -24.52 2.38
N ASN A 747 -32.60 -23.34 2.96
CA ASN A 747 -32.71 -23.07 4.41
C ASN A 747 -31.54 -23.37 5.36
N SER A 748 -30.33 -22.96 5.01
CA SER A 748 -29.45 -22.35 6.02
C SER A 748 -28.72 -21.16 5.39
N GLU A 749 -29.19 -19.94 5.67
CA GLU A 749 -28.43 -18.75 5.29
C GLU A 749 -27.09 -18.76 6.04
N ASP A 750 -26.01 -19.01 5.31
CA ASP A 750 -24.66 -19.04 5.86
C ASP A 750 -24.03 -17.65 5.67
N TYR A 751 -23.62 -17.06 6.80
CA TYR A 751 -23.11 -15.69 6.89
C TYR A 751 -21.64 -15.72 7.28
N ASN A 752 -20.87 -14.77 6.75
CA ASN A 752 -19.49 -14.55 7.18
C ASN A 752 -19.22 -13.06 7.43
N VAL A 753 -18.16 -12.77 8.18
CA VAL A 753 -17.78 -11.40 8.55
C VAL A 753 -16.33 -11.14 8.17
N VAL A 754 -16.08 -10.02 7.51
CA VAL A 754 -14.72 -9.53 7.17
C VAL A 754 -14.45 -8.24 7.92
N PHE A 755 -13.29 -8.14 8.56
CA PHE A 755 -12.86 -6.94 9.26
C PHE A 755 -11.80 -6.19 8.45
N TYR A 756 -11.84 -4.86 8.54
CA TYR A 756 -10.87 -3.95 7.95
C TYR A 756 -10.41 -2.93 9.00
N LEU A 757 -9.10 -2.70 9.08
CA LEU A 757 -8.50 -1.62 9.86
C LEU A 757 -7.84 -0.66 8.90
N ASN A 758 -8.22 0.61 8.98
CA ASN A 758 -7.75 1.65 8.07
C ASN A 758 -7.93 1.24 6.60
N GLU A 759 -9.10 0.66 6.28
CA GLU A 759 -9.47 0.11 4.97
C GLU A 759 -8.64 -1.10 4.47
N GLU A 760 -7.74 -1.65 5.28
CA GLU A 760 -6.97 -2.86 4.98
C GLU A 760 -7.57 -4.10 5.67
N PRO A 761 -7.71 -5.25 4.97
CA PRO A 761 -8.32 -6.45 5.53
C PRO A 761 -7.49 -7.02 6.70
N MET A 762 -8.18 -7.40 7.78
CA MET A 762 -7.56 -7.91 9.01
C MET A 762 -7.60 -9.43 9.12
N ARG A 763 -6.42 -10.07 9.04
CA ARG A 763 -6.24 -11.52 9.29
C ARG A 763 -6.12 -11.89 10.78
N SER A 764 -5.91 -10.93 11.67
CA SER A 764 -5.64 -11.20 13.09
C SER A 764 -6.90 -11.43 13.94
N ILE A 765 -8.08 -11.08 13.43
CA ILE A 765 -9.36 -11.27 14.15
C ILE A 765 -9.95 -12.64 13.85
N CYS A 766 -9.90 -13.07 12.59
CA CYS A 766 -10.51 -14.29 12.08
C CYS A 766 -9.46 -15.17 11.39
N GLU A 767 -9.59 -16.49 11.49
CA GLU A 767 -8.80 -17.40 10.67
C GLU A 767 -9.00 -17.04 9.17
N GLU A 768 -7.92 -16.96 8.39
CA GLU A 768 -7.93 -16.63 6.95
C GLU A 768 -8.44 -15.20 6.57
N GLY A 769 -8.72 -14.34 7.55
CA GLY A 769 -9.24 -12.98 7.33
C GLY A 769 -10.75 -12.89 7.08
N VAL A 770 -11.48 -14.02 7.21
CA VAL A 770 -12.93 -14.09 7.07
C VAL A 770 -13.50 -14.96 8.18
N CYS A 771 -14.25 -14.37 9.12
CA CYS A 771 -14.90 -15.13 10.18
C CYS A 771 -16.13 -15.85 9.64
N SER A 772 -16.27 -17.15 9.94
CA SER A 772 -17.61 -17.76 9.91
C SER A 772 -18.52 -17.05 10.91
N TRP A 773 -19.85 -17.07 10.69
CA TRP A 773 -20.78 -16.50 11.68
C TRP A 773 -20.55 -17.05 13.09
N ARG A 774 -20.35 -18.37 13.21
CA ARG A 774 -20.14 -19.04 14.50
C ARG A 774 -18.86 -18.55 15.18
N GLU A 775 -17.78 -18.37 14.42
CA GLU A 775 -16.52 -17.83 14.95
C GLU A 775 -16.70 -16.38 15.43
N PHE A 776 -17.33 -15.54 14.62
CA PHE A 776 -17.64 -14.15 14.95
C PHE A 776 -18.49 -14.06 16.23
N GLU A 777 -19.58 -14.84 16.30
CA GLU A 777 -20.47 -14.89 17.46
C GLU A 777 -19.71 -15.35 18.70
N ASN A 778 -18.95 -16.45 18.63
CA ASN A 778 -18.19 -16.95 19.77
C ASN A 778 -17.18 -15.93 20.32
N LYS A 779 -16.56 -15.12 19.44
CA LYS A 779 -15.61 -14.08 19.84
C LYS A 779 -16.29 -12.91 20.53
N LEU A 780 -17.44 -12.46 20.04
CA LEU A 780 -18.08 -11.24 20.53
C LEU A 780 -19.18 -11.48 21.57
N ARG A 781 -19.76 -12.68 21.65
CA ARG A 781 -20.80 -13.04 22.63
C ARG A 781 -20.39 -12.81 24.08
N PRO A 782 -19.13 -13.01 24.51
CA PRO A 782 -18.68 -12.64 25.86
C PRO A 782 -18.83 -11.14 26.18
N PHE A 783 -18.96 -10.29 25.17
CA PHE A 783 -19.03 -8.84 25.35
C PHE A 783 -20.45 -8.31 25.60
N ILE A 784 -21.50 -9.04 25.21
CA ILE A 784 -22.90 -8.62 25.36
C ILE A 784 -23.26 -8.29 26.81
N ASN A 785 -22.71 -9.03 27.78
CA ASN A 785 -23.00 -8.83 29.20
C ASN A 785 -22.07 -7.81 29.88
N THR A 786 -21.33 -7.01 29.12
CA THR A 786 -20.42 -6.02 29.71
C THR A 786 -21.21 -4.86 30.28
N THR A 787 -21.09 -4.64 31.60
CA THR A 787 -21.61 -3.44 32.26
C THR A 787 -20.46 -2.52 32.68
N ILE A 788 -20.76 -1.23 32.73
CA ILE A 788 -19.84 -0.16 33.14
C ILE A 788 -20.37 0.55 34.38
N ASP A 789 -20.99 -0.20 35.29
CA ASP A 789 -21.69 0.34 36.48
C ASP A 789 -20.74 1.06 37.46
N PHE A 790 -19.45 0.76 37.39
CA PHE A 790 -18.39 1.44 38.14
C PHE A 790 -18.17 2.91 37.70
N CYS A 791 -18.85 3.38 36.66
CA CYS A 791 -18.56 4.66 36.04
C CYS A 791 -19.06 5.91 36.77
N GLU A 792 -19.89 5.82 37.82
CA GLU A 792 -20.42 6.99 38.55
C GLU A 792 -20.79 8.15 37.58
N PHE A 793 -21.70 7.87 36.64
CA PHE A 793 -21.99 8.76 35.52
C PHE A 793 -22.44 10.15 35.98
N ARG A 794 -21.93 11.18 35.31
CA ARG A 794 -22.44 12.56 35.43
C ARG A 794 -23.23 12.94 34.19
N SER A 795 -24.21 13.82 34.36
CA SER A 795 -25.04 14.39 33.30
C SER A 795 -24.28 15.33 32.36
N GLU A 796 -23.07 15.74 32.72
CA GLU A 796 -22.22 16.59 31.87
C GLU A 796 -20.82 15.94 31.71
N PRO A 797 -20.21 16.01 30.51
CA PRO A 797 -18.81 15.60 30.29
C PRO A 797 -17.85 16.41 31.16
N TYR A 798 -16.80 15.76 31.66
CA TYR A 798 -15.83 16.33 32.62
C TYR A 798 -14.80 17.29 32.04
#